data_AF-A0A292SWC4-F1
#
_entry.id   AF-A0A292SWC4-F1
#
_cell.length_a   1.000
_cell.length_b   1.000
_cell.length_c   1.000
_cell.angle_alpha   90.00
_cell.angle_beta   90.00
_cell.angle_gamma   90.00
#
_symmetry.space_group_name_H-M   'P 1'
#
loop_
_entity.id
_entity.type
_entity.pdbx_description
1 polymer ?
#
loop_
_entity_poly.entity_id
_entity_poly.type
_entity_poly.pdbx_seq_one_letter_code
_entity_poly.pdbx_strand_id
1 'polypeptide(L)'
;MTATKPLDIDLSLKKNNVDEFFFNLSENPEGFKNKDFRYTLSLIYQLVEDEFEGIFLSPNSPVRNTDFLLINDGTAENPKLSFFVTPTNNFQFYLKSKGSMFRFTSKEVNGQIGYVMPLDLVLDYFGGFGEVIDFSSLTQTFAYFNKLTHFVMKLIEKLYFIPTVHKKEGPAGGSFRIVYEPIISNKESAKIINELERNLPENIFIKGVKPKNFVERFIREYLNYLIYKFLGIKAYRFKDIKSGHYMIKDLEQRSLLKGKDVAENIAQWLDELYLGKYDLIPFFKVNKVSDDEFELKIHIKNRKTNETIMLDDLYQNDKIWELDTDDIGKIIEKQLNYAVRYMPELETLFEDEDKLALTLNLNEVYKIIAQTAYYLQKAQIDVVLPEELTNIIVPRASINAKVKASRSDDLMNIFNTVSSSAISLDDILEFSYEVSLGDEKISLEEFNKLVSESNGLIQYNGKYILVDKAEGQKLVEQIKNANHKKMTRLELIHASMSGQLQNYDFNYDEAYANVIKDFAKPVEVTQPEDLKGDLRAYQMTGLKWLWTNISKGFGCCMADDMGLGKTIQVISLILKLKEENKLKNPVLVVCPTTLMGNWMKELQMFAPSLKTATYHGIDRKLDLKCDVILTTYAIMRIDVEEMKKNTWGMVVVDEAQNIKNPDTAQTLAIKSLKSDIKIAMTGTPVENRLTELWSIFDFINKGYLGSLKEFQKSYAVPIERFKEKSRASKLKLSVSPFVLRRLKTDKHVISDLPDKMVMNDYCYLAKSQAILYEKTLNEMMEKISGFTGVNRRGNIFKLITALKQICNHPYQFLKSGETSKELSGKAEKCVSLVQSILDNNEKTLIFTQYKEMGDLLTKILCEECGSEPSFFHGSLTVPQREHLIEDFQNNDDRKVMILSLKAGGTGLNLTSATNVIHYDLWWNPAVEEQATDRTYRIGQDKNVMVHRLITLGTFEEKIDEMLKSKKELADLAVYEGEKIITELSDQEIYDIFSLSAG
;
A
#
# COMPACT_ATOMS: atom_id res chain seq x y z
N MET A 1 28.40 40.14 23.46
CA MET A 1 28.22 38.95 22.61
C MET A 1 27.42 37.94 23.42
N THR A 2 26.10 38.08 23.41
CA THR A 2 25.18 37.09 24.00
C THR A 2 25.07 35.94 23.01
N ALA A 3 25.42 34.74 23.45
CA ALA A 3 25.27 33.52 22.66
C ALA A 3 23.79 33.38 22.25
N THR A 4 23.53 33.37 20.94
CA THR A 4 22.23 33.04 20.37
C THR A 4 21.87 31.62 20.81
N LYS A 5 20.92 31.47 21.74
CA LYS A 5 20.34 30.16 22.04
C LYS A 5 19.72 29.62 20.74
N PRO A 6 19.99 28.37 20.34
CA PRO A 6 19.30 27.77 19.21
C PRO A 6 17.80 27.72 19.51
N LEU A 7 16.98 28.15 18.54
CA LEU A 7 15.52 28.09 18.58
C LEU A 7 15.11 26.61 18.36
N ASP A 8 15.27 25.80 19.41
CA ASP A 8 15.05 24.35 19.38
C ASP A 8 13.57 24.02 19.59
N ILE A 9 12.78 24.24 18.53
CA ILE A 9 11.36 23.90 18.47
C ILE A 9 11.24 22.57 17.71
N ASP A 10 10.63 21.55 18.32
CA ASP A 10 10.31 20.31 17.63
C ASP A 10 9.18 20.55 16.61
N LEU A 11 9.48 20.33 15.32
CA LEU A 11 8.52 20.50 14.22
C LEU A 11 7.94 19.16 13.75
N SER A 12 8.01 18.12 14.58
CA SER A 12 7.43 16.81 14.29
C SER A 12 5.91 16.90 14.19
N LEU A 13 5.38 16.54 13.02
CA LEU A 13 3.95 16.43 12.75
C LEU A 13 3.71 15.08 12.08
N LYS A 14 2.75 14.31 12.61
CA LYS A 14 2.23 13.11 11.94
C LYS A 14 1.64 13.50 10.59
N LYS A 15 1.49 12.58 9.64
CA LYS A 15 0.82 12.91 8.36
C LYS A 15 -0.68 12.93 8.57
N ASN A 16 -1.36 13.96 8.06
CA ASN A 16 -2.80 14.07 8.14
C ASN A 16 -3.48 13.11 7.17
N ASN A 17 -4.59 12.48 7.57
CA ASN A 17 -5.33 11.54 6.71
C ASN A 17 -6.35 12.29 5.83
N VAL A 18 -5.90 12.74 4.67
CA VAL A 18 -6.69 13.56 3.74
C VAL A 18 -7.93 12.84 3.19
N ASP A 19 -7.88 11.51 3.10
CA ASP A 19 -9.02 10.70 2.65
C ASP A 19 -10.23 10.80 3.61
N GLU A 20 -9.96 11.03 4.90
CA GLU A 20 -11.00 11.24 5.91
C GLU A 20 -11.69 12.61 5.74
N PHE A 21 -10.94 13.65 5.39
CA PHE A 21 -11.48 15.01 5.18
C PHE A 21 -12.35 15.09 3.93
N PHE A 22 -11.89 14.52 2.81
CA PHE A 22 -12.63 14.60 1.55
C PHE A 22 -13.80 13.63 1.44
N PHE A 23 -13.99 12.76 2.43
CA PHE A 23 -15.04 11.75 2.38
C PHE A 23 -16.43 12.38 2.36
N ASN A 24 -16.66 13.38 3.23
CA ASN A 24 -17.96 14.05 3.39
C ASN A 24 -18.26 15.07 2.30
N LEU A 25 -17.23 15.49 1.56
CA LEU A 25 -17.32 16.54 0.55
C LEU A 25 -18.02 16.04 -0.71
N SER A 26 -19.08 16.73 -1.12
CA SER A 26 -19.78 16.48 -2.37
C SER A 26 -18.97 16.86 -3.63
N GLU A 27 -19.39 16.40 -4.81
CA GLU A 27 -18.64 16.61 -6.07
C GLU A 27 -18.40 18.08 -6.42
N ASN A 28 -19.39 18.95 -6.20
CA ASN A 28 -19.33 20.37 -6.53
C ASN A 28 -20.16 21.23 -5.56
N PRO A 29 -19.76 22.51 -5.35
CA PRO A 29 -20.60 23.50 -4.69
C PRO A 29 -21.93 23.70 -5.41
N GLU A 30 -22.95 24.10 -4.65
CA GLU A 30 -24.28 24.30 -5.19
C GLU A 30 -24.29 25.38 -6.31
N GLY A 31 -25.04 25.12 -7.38
CA GLY A 31 -25.12 26.03 -8.53
C GLY A 31 -24.02 25.85 -9.59
N PHE A 32 -23.03 24.98 -9.37
CA PHE A 32 -21.98 24.65 -10.34
C PHE A 32 -22.17 23.25 -10.96
N LYS A 33 -22.96 23.15 -12.04
CA LYS A 33 -23.10 21.92 -12.84
C LYS A 33 -21.97 21.79 -13.88
N ASN A 34 -21.45 20.57 -14.10
CA ASN A 34 -20.38 20.24 -15.06
C ASN A 34 -19.00 20.88 -14.78
N LYS A 35 -18.67 21.06 -13.50
CA LYS A 35 -17.31 21.39 -13.06
C LYS A 35 -16.80 20.26 -12.17
N ASP A 36 -15.51 20.26 -11.86
CA ASP A 36 -14.84 19.19 -11.13
C ASP A 36 -14.14 19.74 -9.87
N PHE A 37 -14.87 20.44 -9.00
CA PHE A 37 -14.28 21.09 -7.82
C PHE A 37 -13.66 20.09 -6.83
N ARG A 38 -14.35 18.99 -6.50
CA ARG A 38 -13.79 17.94 -5.61
C ARG A 38 -12.55 17.29 -6.21
N TYR A 39 -12.60 16.91 -7.48
CA TYR A 39 -11.44 16.31 -8.16
C TYR A 39 -10.27 17.29 -8.24
N THR A 40 -10.53 18.57 -8.51
CA THR A 40 -9.51 19.63 -8.50
C THR A 40 -8.85 19.74 -7.13
N LEU A 41 -9.65 19.68 -6.06
CA LEU A 41 -9.14 19.74 -4.69
C LEU A 41 -8.35 18.47 -4.32
N SER A 42 -8.85 17.27 -4.65
CA SER A 42 -8.09 16.02 -4.47
C SER A 42 -6.78 16.02 -5.25
N LEU A 43 -6.78 16.54 -6.48
CA LEU A 43 -5.58 16.69 -7.30
C LEU A 43 -4.58 17.67 -6.69
N ILE A 44 -5.04 18.76 -6.06
CA ILE A 44 -4.17 19.70 -5.33
C ILE A 44 -3.41 18.96 -4.22
N TYR A 45 -4.11 18.21 -3.37
CA TYR A 45 -3.47 17.48 -2.27
C TYR A 45 -2.56 16.35 -2.76
N GLN A 46 -2.97 15.65 -3.82
CA GLN A 46 -2.11 14.66 -4.47
C GLN A 46 -0.84 15.28 -5.05
N LEU A 47 -0.96 16.40 -5.77
CA LEU A 47 0.21 17.11 -6.31
C LEU A 47 1.14 17.60 -5.21
N VAL A 48 0.57 18.11 -4.11
CA VAL A 48 1.36 18.51 -2.94
C VAL A 48 2.11 17.31 -2.36
N GLU A 49 1.44 16.17 -2.19
CA GLU A 49 2.04 14.95 -1.66
C GLU A 49 3.17 14.40 -2.56
N ASP A 50 2.94 14.37 -3.87
CA ASP A 50 3.83 13.73 -4.82
C ASP A 50 5.01 14.64 -5.24
N GLU A 51 4.79 15.96 -5.30
CA GLU A 51 5.68 16.87 -6.03
C GLU A 51 6.05 18.18 -5.30
N PHE A 52 5.51 18.47 -4.09
CA PHE A 52 5.87 19.70 -3.37
C PHE A 52 7.33 19.67 -2.89
N GLU A 53 7.81 18.51 -2.44
CA GLU A 53 9.19 18.32 -1.97
C GLU A 53 10.18 18.50 -3.13
N GLY A 54 11.06 19.51 -3.01
CA GLY A 54 12.13 19.79 -3.98
C GLY A 54 11.88 20.96 -4.95
N ILE A 55 10.70 21.59 -4.95
CA ILE A 55 10.41 22.70 -5.88
C ILE A 55 11.09 24.02 -5.47
N PHE A 56 11.28 24.25 -4.18
CA PHE A 56 11.77 25.53 -3.67
C PHE A 56 13.29 25.60 -3.47
N LEU A 57 14.04 24.52 -3.77
CA LEU A 57 15.49 24.42 -3.50
C LEU A 57 16.29 25.59 -4.12
N SER A 58 16.94 26.38 -3.26
CA SER A 58 17.84 27.46 -3.67
C SER A 58 19.27 26.93 -3.69
N PRO A 59 20.05 27.20 -4.75
CA PRO A 59 21.47 26.81 -4.82
C PRO A 59 22.39 27.71 -3.98
N ASN A 60 21.86 28.79 -3.38
CA ASN A 60 22.65 29.76 -2.64
C ASN A 60 22.81 29.36 -1.17
N SER A 61 23.91 29.75 -0.52
CA SER A 61 24.11 29.54 0.92
C SER A 61 23.39 30.59 1.78
N PRO A 62 23.05 30.26 3.05
CA PRO A 62 22.53 31.23 4.02
C PRO A 62 23.45 32.45 4.19
N VAL A 63 22.88 33.65 4.28
CA VAL A 63 23.64 34.89 4.52
C VAL A 63 24.01 34.98 5.99
N ARG A 64 25.30 35.20 6.26
CA ARG A 64 25.83 35.34 7.62
C ARG A 64 25.62 36.76 8.13
N ASN A 65 25.44 36.93 9.44
CA ASN A 65 25.37 38.23 10.11
C ASN A 65 24.45 39.25 9.42
N THR A 66 23.28 38.81 8.93
CA THR A 66 22.29 39.65 8.26
C THR A 66 20.96 39.54 8.99
N ASP A 67 20.41 40.67 9.42
CA ASP A 67 19.12 40.75 10.08
C ASP A 67 17.99 40.93 9.05
N PHE A 68 16.87 40.25 9.32
CA PHE A 68 15.64 40.31 8.56
C PHE A 68 14.57 40.89 9.48
N LEU A 69 14.35 42.20 9.38
CA LEU A 69 13.44 42.95 10.25
C LEU A 69 12.16 43.28 9.49
N LEU A 70 11.07 43.57 10.19
CA LEU A 70 9.79 43.94 9.60
C LEU A 70 9.51 45.43 9.75
N ILE A 71 8.95 46.02 8.70
CA ILE A 71 8.34 47.34 8.71
C ILE A 71 6.84 47.15 8.55
N ASN A 72 6.06 47.66 9.51
CA ASN A 72 4.62 47.80 9.38
C ASN A 72 4.26 49.27 9.09
N ASP A 73 3.91 49.57 7.85
CA ASP A 73 3.41 50.90 7.45
C ASP A 73 1.87 51.04 7.60
N GLY A 74 1.20 50.03 8.14
CA GLY A 74 -0.25 50.00 8.40
C GLY A 74 -0.61 50.11 9.88
N THR A 75 -1.87 49.77 10.23
CA THR A 75 -2.34 49.73 11.62
C THR A 75 -2.14 48.34 12.24
N ALA A 76 -2.41 48.19 13.54
CA ALA A 76 -2.37 46.88 14.21
C ALA A 76 -3.45 45.91 13.68
N GLU A 77 -4.56 46.44 13.13
CA GLU A 77 -5.69 45.68 12.59
C GLU A 77 -5.53 45.42 11.09
N ASN A 78 -5.03 46.42 10.35
CA ASN A 78 -4.76 46.32 8.92
C ASN A 78 -3.27 46.60 8.61
N PRO A 79 -2.37 45.64 8.90
CA PRO A 79 -0.94 45.80 8.74
C PRO A 79 -0.52 45.77 7.26
N LYS A 80 0.51 46.55 6.95
CA LYS A 80 1.16 46.58 5.64
C LYS A 80 2.64 46.26 5.85
N LEU A 81 2.95 44.96 5.77
CA LEU A 81 4.25 44.42 6.13
C LEU A 81 5.21 44.41 4.95
N SER A 82 6.47 44.77 5.22
CA SER A 82 7.61 44.60 4.31
C SER A 82 8.85 44.22 5.12
N PHE A 83 9.83 43.58 4.49
CA PHE A 83 11.10 43.29 5.14
C PHE A 83 12.08 44.44 5.00
N PHE A 84 12.87 44.67 6.03
CA PHE A 84 14.06 45.50 6.05
C PHE A 84 15.26 44.60 6.32
N VAL A 85 16.14 44.46 5.33
CA VAL A 85 17.31 43.57 5.41
C VAL A 85 18.59 44.38 5.54
N THR A 86 19.38 44.09 6.57
CA THR A 86 20.59 44.85 6.92
C THR A 86 21.67 43.91 7.48
N PRO A 87 22.96 44.11 7.16
CA PRO A 87 23.51 45.10 6.24
C PRO A 87 23.30 44.72 4.76
N THR A 88 23.35 45.71 3.87
CA THR A 88 23.02 45.55 2.44
C THR A 88 23.98 44.66 1.65
N ASN A 89 25.26 44.64 2.03
CA ASN A 89 26.34 43.94 1.34
C ASN A 89 26.15 42.42 1.26
N ASN A 90 25.68 41.79 2.36
CA ASN A 90 25.58 40.33 2.46
C ASN A 90 24.43 39.76 1.61
N PHE A 91 23.33 40.50 1.47
CA PHE A 91 22.15 40.06 0.70
C PHE A 91 22.23 40.41 -0.79
N GLN A 92 23.16 41.29 -1.17
CA GLN A 92 23.32 41.76 -2.55
C GLN A 92 23.66 40.63 -3.54
N PHE A 93 24.37 39.59 -3.09
CA PHE A 93 24.69 38.43 -3.93
C PHE A 93 23.43 37.65 -4.33
N TYR A 94 22.52 37.42 -3.39
CA TYR A 94 21.23 36.77 -3.67
C TYR A 94 20.39 37.60 -4.64
N LEU A 95 20.32 38.93 -4.45
CA LEU A 95 19.60 39.82 -5.35
C LEU A 95 20.17 39.80 -6.78
N LYS A 96 21.49 39.75 -6.94
CA LYS A 96 22.15 39.61 -8.27
C LYS A 96 21.82 38.26 -8.92
N SER A 97 21.70 37.18 -8.15
CA SER A 97 21.36 35.84 -8.66
C SER A 97 19.95 35.76 -9.26
N LYS A 98 19.03 36.65 -8.85
CA LYS A 98 17.65 36.71 -9.35
C LYS A 98 17.48 37.56 -10.63
N GLY A 99 18.57 38.04 -11.23
CA GLY A 99 18.59 38.75 -12.51
C GLY A 99 18.46 40.28 -12.39
N SER A 100 18.57 40.97 -13.54
CA SER A 100 18.66 42.45 -13.64
C SER A 100 17.39 43.22 -13.26
N MET A 101 16.29 42.52 -12.91
CA MET A 101 14.98 43.12 -12.62
C MET A 101 14.88 43.75 -11.21
N PHE A 102 15.77 43.41 -10.29
CA PHE A 102 15.67 43.86 -8.89
C PHE A 102 16.68 44.97 -8.58
N ARG A 103 16.30 46.24 -8.81
CA ARG A 103 17.09 47.41 -8.39
C ARG A 103 16.50 48.01 -7.11
N PHE A 104 17.01 47.58 -5.96
CA PHE A 104 16.67 48.16 -4.67
C PHE A 104 17.64 49.28 -4.29
N THR A 105 17.12 50.40 -3.79
CA THR A 105 17.91 51.46 -3.18
C THR A 105 18.00 51.26 -1.68
N SER A 106 19.19 51.44 -1.11
CA SER A 106 19.37 51.38 0.33
C SER A 106 18.67 52.55 1.00
N LYS A 107 18.03 52.30 2.15
CA LYS A 107 17.40 53.31 2.99
C LYS A 107 17.95 53.24 4.41
N GLU A 108 17.98 54.38 5.07
CA GLU A 108 18.27 54.46 6.50
C GLU A 108 16.96 54.39 7.29
N VAL A 109 16.84 53.44 8.22
CA VAL A 109 15.70 53.28 9.12
C VAL A 109 16.25 53.03 10.52
N ASN A 110 15.86 53.86 11.50
CA ASN A 110 16.33 53.80 12.89
C ASN A 110 17.85 53.63 13.05
N GLY A 111 18.64 54.38 12.26
CA GLY A 111 20.10 54.39 12.33
C GLY A 111 20.79 53.17 11.69
N GLN A 112 20.05 52.29 11.00
CA GLN A 112 20.59 51.17 10.23
C GLN A 112 20.39 51.38 8.73
N ILE A 113 21.36 51.00 7.92
CA ILE A 113 21.28 51.06 6.45
C ILE A 113 20.91 49.68 5.91
N GLY A 114 19.81 49.60 5.15
CA GLY A 114 19.27 48.33 4.67
C GLY A 114 18.42 48.46 3.41
N TYR A 115 17.95 47.33 2.87
CA TYR A 115 16.99 47.29 1.76
C TYR A 115 15.58 47.06 2.29
N VAL A 116 14.63 47.91 1.85
CA VAL A 116 13.19 47.65 2.05
C VAL A 116 12.69 46.79 0.89
N MET A 117 12.17 45.60 1.21
CA MET A 117 11.78 44.59 0.23
C MET A 117 10.37 44.05 0.49
N PRO A 118 9.64 43.71 -0.58
CA PRO A 118 8.39 42.95 -0.49
C PRO A 118 8.57 41.61 0.27
N LEU A 119 7.50 41.15 0.92
CA LEU A 119 7.52 39.90 1.71
C LEU A 119 7.87 38.69 0.86
N ASP A 120 7.19 38.51 -0.26
CA ASP A 120 7.35 37.40 -1.21
C ASP A 120 8.80 37.16 -1.62
N LEU A 121 9.56 38.22 -1.92
CA LEU A 121 10.96 38.09 -2.33
C LEU A 121 11.87 37.49 -1.24
N VAL A 122 11.60 37.83 0.02
CA VAL A 122 12.35 37.34 1.19
C VAL A 122 11.85 35.98 1.63
N LEU A 123 10.54 35.72 1.55
CA LEU A 123 9.97 34.40 1.78
C LEU A 123 10.55 33.37 0.79
N ASP A 124 10.69 33.75 -0.47
CA ASP A 124 11.37 32.94 -1.50
C ASP A 124 12.83 32.62 -1.19
N TYR A 125 13.50 33.50 -0.46
CA TYR A 125 14.86 33.27 0.01
C TYR A 125 14.87 32.16 1.05
N PHE A 126 14.02 32.25 2.08
CA PHE A 126 13.99 31.25 3.15
C PHE A 126 13.47 29.88 2.70
N GLY A 127 12.50 29.82 1.78
CA GLY A 127 11.94 28.56 1.28
C GLY A 127 12.93 27.67 0.51
N GLY A 128 14.10 28.20 0.16
CA GLY A 128 15.12 27.46 -0.57
C GLY A 128 16.25 26.85 0.25
N PHE A 129 16.21 26.98 1.57
CA PHE A 129 17.12 26.27 2.46
C PHE A 129 16.44 25.01 2.99
N GLY A 130 17.19 23.90 3.08
CA GLY A 130 16.84 22.82 3.98
C GLY A 130 17.14 23.21 5.43
N GLU A 131 17.06 22.26 6.37
CA GLU A 131 17.38 22.56 7.76
C GLU A 131 18.82 23.03 7.90
N VAL A 132 19.00 24.29 8.30
CA VAL A 132 20.30 24.91 8.50
C VAL A 132 20.84 24.44 9.85
N ILE A 133 21.91 23.64 9.83
CA ILE A 133 22.47 22.99 11.04
C ILE A 133 23.44 23.92 11.81
N ASP A 134 24.06 24.90 11.14
CA ASP A 134 25.03 25.82 11.76
C ASP A 134 24.50 27.26 11.86
N PHE A 135 23.99 27.61 13.04
CA PHE A 135 23.52 28.97 13.37
C PHE A 135 24.57 29.86 14.03
N SER A 136 25.81 29.39 14.18
CA SER A 136 26.85 30.11 14.95
C SER A 136 27.22 31.47 14.35
N SER A 137 26.94 31.67 13.06
CA SER A 137 27.16 32.91 12.30
C SER A 137 25.86 33.57 11.76
N LEU A 138 24.70 33.15 12.27
CA LEU A 138 23.38 33.64 11.86
C LEU A 138 22.76 34.53 12.95
N THR A 139 21.98 35.52 12.53
CA THR A 139 21.28 36.45 13.44
C THR A 139 20.05 35.78 14.05
N GLN A 140 19.59 36.32 15.19
CA GLN A 140 18.38 35.83 15.87
C GLN A 140 17.12 35.95 14.99
N THR A 141 17.03 37.03 14.20
CA THR A 141 15.92 37.26 13.26
C THR A 141 15.95 36.26 12.11
N PHE A 142 17.13 35.95 11.55
CA PHE A 142 17.28 34.90 10.55
C PHE A 142 16.83 33.54 11.10
N ALA A 143 17.33 33.15 12.28
CA ALA A 143 17.01 31.85 12.88
C ALA A 143 15.49 31.68 13.08
N TYR A 144 14.82 32.74 13.55
CA TYR A 144 13.38 32.77 13.71
C TYR A 144 12.62 32.57 12.38
N PHE A 145 12.92 33.37 11.35
CA PHE A 145 12.24 33.25 10.05
C PHE A 145 12.55 31.94 9.34
N ASN A 146 13.76 31.41 9.50
CA ASN A 146 14.12 30.10 8.99
C ASN A 146 13.27 29.00 9.65
N LYS A 147 13.16 29.00 10.99
CA LYS A 147 12.35 28.00 11.70
C LYS A 147 10.86 28.12 11.38
N LEU A 148 10.33 29.34 11.29
CA LEU A 148 8.96 29.60 10.87
C LEU A 148 8.70 29.07 9.45
N THR A 149 9.65 29.29 8.53
CA THR A 149 9.56 28.76 7.15
C THR A 149 9.45 27.24 7.13
N HIS A 150 10.32 26.56 7.89
CA HIS A 150 10.30 25.10 7.97
C HIS A 150 8.99 24.59 8.55
N PHE A 151 8.43 25.27 9.55
CA PHE A 151 7.10 24.93 10.07
C PHE A 151 6.01 25.05 9.01
N VAL A 152 5.99 26.15 8.23
CA VAL A 152 5.03 26.34 7.14
C VAL A 152 5.18 25.27 6.06
N MET A 153 6.42 24.95 5.64
CA MET A 153 6.68 23.87 4.68
C MET A 153 6.22 22.52 5.22
N LYS A 154 6.43 22.24 6.50
CA LYS A 154 5.97 21.03 7.18
C LYS A 154 4.46 20.90 7.22
N LEU A 155 3.75 21.99 7.49
CA LEU A 155 2.29 22.01 7.43
C LEU A 155 1.79 21.61 6.03
N ILE A 156 2.47 22.07 4.97
CA ILE A 156 2.12 21.71 3.60
C ILE A 156 2.47 20.25 3.29
N GLU A 157 3.71 19.81 3.58
CA GLU A 157 4.17 18.43 3.37
C GLU A 157 3.33 17.38 4.10
N LYS A 158 2.85 17.72 5.31
CA LYS A 158 2.04 16.82 6.14
C LYS A 158 0.54 16.98 5.90
N LEU A 159 0.14 17.86 4.96
CA LEU A 159 -1.25 18.08 4.57
C LEU A 159 -2.11 18.64 5.72
N TYR A 160 -1.53 19.51 6.56
CA TYR A 160 -2.16 20.23 7.68
C TYR A 160 -2.71 21.60 7.26
N PHE A 161 -3.39 21.65 6.13
CA PHE A 161 -4.09 22.85 5.68
C PHE A 161 -5.43 22.47 5.05
N ILE A 162 -6.36 23.42 5.03
CA ILE A 162 -7.71 23.28 4.46
C ILE A 162 -8.11 24.56 3.75
N PRO A 163 -8.80 24.47 2.60
CA PRO A 163 -9.33 25.66 1.94
C PRO A 163 -10.50 26.26 2.73
N THR A 164 -10.54 27.58 2.85
CA THR A 164 -11.64 28.35 3.44
C THR A 164 -11.91 29.61 2.60
N VAL A 165 -13.13 30.13 2.68
CA VAL A 165 -13.54 31.34 1.94
C VAL A 165 -13.34 32.57 2.81
N HIS A 166 -12.53 33.52 2.33
CA HIS A 166 -12.41 34.85 2.94
C HIS A 166 -13.19 35.85 2.10
N LYS A 167 -14.23 36.46 2.68
CA LYS A 167 -15.06 37.51 2.06
C LYS A 167 -14.59 38.90 2.49
N LYS A 168 -14.77 39.89 1.60
CA LYS A 168 -14.51 41.30 1.84
C LYS A 168 -15.74 42.10 1.40
N GLU A 169 -16.32 42.84 2.34
CA GLU A 169 -17.53 43.61 2.09
C GLU A 169 -17.27 44.78 1.13
N GLY A 170 -18.26 45.07 0.28
CA GLY A 170 -18.20 46.19 -0.66
C GLY A 170 -19.55 46.48 -1.33
N PRO A 171 -19.74 47.69 -1.88
CA PRO A 171 -21.05 48.22 -2.29
C PRO A 171 -21.69 47.58 -3.56
N ALA A 172 -21.30 46.36 -3.92
CA ALA A 172 -21.86 45.60 -5.04
C ALA A 172 -21.79 44.07 -4.83
N GLY A 173 -21.97 43.62 -3.58
CA GLY A 173 -21.88 42.22 -3.17
C GLY A 173 -20.55 41.82 -2.52
N GLY A 174 -19.52 42.65 -2.64
CA GLY A 174 -18.18 42.36 -2.10
C GLY A 174 -17.33 41.48 -3.01
N SER A 175 -16.11 41.17 -2.56
CA SER A 175 -15.21 40.23 -3.20
C SER A 175 -14.90 39.07 -2.27
N PHE A 176 -14.46 37.94 -2.83
CA PHE A 176 -14.01 36.79 -2.04
C PHE A 176 -12.78 36.14 -2.67
N ARG A 177 -12.07 35.36 -1.86
CA ARG A 177 -11.01 34.46 -2.32
C ARG A 177 -11.00 33.19 -1.47
N ILE A 178 -10.52 32.09 -2.07
CA ILE A 178 -10.28 30.84 -1.33
C ILE A 178 -8.85 30.89 -0.82
N VAL A 179 -8.68 30.87 0.49
CA VAL A 179 -7.39 30.81 1.17
C VAL A 179 -7.22 29.45 1.82
N TYR A 180 -5.99 28.99 1.97
CA TYR A 180 -5.66 27.77 2.70
C TYR A 180 -5.28 28.15 4.13
N GLU A 181 -6.00 27.60 5.10
CA GLU A 181 -5.75 27.83 6.52
C GLU A 181 -5.10 26.60 7.15
N PRO A 182 -4.14 26.79 8.06
CA PRO A 182 -3.55 25.69 8.79
C PRO A 182 -4.60 25.04 9.71
N ILE A 183 -4.56 23.71 9.83
CA ILE A 183 -5.42 22.98 10.77
C ILE A 183 -4.80 23.09 12.17
N ILE A 184 -5.21 24.07 12.96
CA ILE A 184 -4.63 24.36 14.29
C ILE A 184 -5.24 23.48 15.41
N SER A 185 -6.32 22.72 15.13
CA SER A 185 -7.03 21.91 16.13
C SER A 185 -6.24 20.73 16.72
N ASN A 186 -5.08 20.38 16.14
CA ASN A 186 -4.18 19.40 16.73
C ASN A 186 -3.36 20.03 17.89
N LYS A 187 -3.30 19.35 19.04
CA LYS A 187 -2.52 19.79 20.23
C LYS A 187 -1.05 20.07 19.87
N GLU A 188 -0.47 19.33 18.93
CA GLU A 188 0.93 19.50 18.49
C GLU A 188 1.15 20.81 17.72
N SER A 189 0.30 21.13 16.73
CA SER A 189 0.41 22.37 15.95
C SER A 189 0.18 23.61 16.82
N ALA A 190 -0.77 23.56 17.75
CA ALA A 190 -1.02 24.64 18.68
C ALA A 190 0.18 24.86 19.62
N LYS A 191 0.84 23.78 20.07
CA LYS A 191 2.06 23.86 20.90
C LYS A 191 3.19 24.57 20.15
N ILE A 192 3.43 24.22 18.89
CA ILE A 192 4.48 24.82 18.05
C ILE A 192 4.21 26.31 17.80
N ILE A 193 2.97 26.70 17.49
CA ILE A 193 2.61 28.12 17.30
C ILE A 193 2.85 28.92 18.57
N ASN A 194 2.45 28.38 19.74
CA ASN A 194 2.70 29.02 21.03
C ASN A 194 4.21 29.16 21.32
N GLU A 195 5.03 28.18 20.95
CA GLU A 195 6.49 28.26 21.09
C GLU A 195 7.11 29.30 20.16
N LEU A 196 6.62 29.43 18.92
CA LEU A 196 7.03 30.49 18.00
C LEU A 196 6.63 31.88 18.55
N GLU A 197 5.44 32.02 19.13
CA GLU A 197 5.01 33.27 19.76
C GLU A 197 5.88 33.67 20.95
N ARG A 198 6.26 32.71 21.79
CA ARG A 198 7.14 32.93 22.95
C ARG A 198 8.57 33.31 22.57
N ASN A 199 9.06 32.79 21.44
CA ASN A 199 10.43 33.02 20.97
C ASN A 199 10.53 34.15 19.91
N LEU A 200 9.48 34.97 19.78
CA LEU A 200 9.49 36.12 18.87
C LEU A 200 10.59 37.12 19.28
N PRO A 201 11.56 37.45 18.40
CA PRO A 201 12.61 38.43 18.73
C PRO A 201 12.02 39.80 19.07
N GLU A 202 12.50 40.43 20.16
CA GLU A 202 12.02 41.74 20.62
C GLU A 202 12.21 42.84 19.56
N ASN A 203 13.27 42.73 18.76
CA ASN A 203 13.61 43.68 17.71
C ASN A 203 13.00 43.32 16.34
N ILE A 204 12.09 42.33 16.24
CA ILE A 204 11.60 41.87 14.93
C ILE A 204 10.94 42.98 14.09
N PHE A 205 10.36 44.00 14.73
CA PHE A 205 9.85 45.20 14.04
C PHE A 205 10.84 46.35 14.19
N ILE A 206 11.43 46.80 13.08
CA ILE A 206 12.28 48.01 13.09
C ILE A 206 11.43 49.29 13.02
N LYS A 207 10.22 49.22 12.45
CA LYS A 207 9.32 50.37 12.30
C LYS A 207 7.86 49.89 12.32
N GLY A 208 7.01 50.63 13.02
CA GLY A 208 5.57 50.35 13.11
C GLY A 208 5.18 49.45 14.29
N VAL A 209 3.87 49.26 14.48
CA VAL A 209 3.31 48.50 15.60
C VAL A 209 3.14 47.03 15.22
N LYS A 210 3.45 46.10 16.14
CA LYS A 210 3.21 44.66 15.97
C LYS A 210 1.70 44.39 15.78
N PRO A 211 1.29 43.66 14.73
CA PRO A 211 -0.11 43.30 14.51
C PRO A 211 -0.65 42.36 15.60
N LYS A 212 -1.98 42.37 15.84
CA LYS A 212 -2.64 41.34 16.67
C LYS A 212 -2.50 39.96 15.99
N ASN A 213 -2.26 38.91 16.78
CA ASN A 213 -2.04 37.52 16.33
C ASN A 213 -1.04 37.41 15.17
N PHE A 214 0.05 38.17 15.26
CA PHE A 214 1.05 38.31 14.19
C PHE A 214 1.57 36.95 13.68
N VAL A 215 1.94 36.02 14.57
CA VAL A 215 2.58 34.75 14.18
C VAL A 215 1.61 33.88 13.38
N GLU A 216 0.41 33.66 13.89
CA GLU A 216 -0.63 32.90 13.20
C GLU A 216 -0.99 33.52 11.84
N ARG A 217 -1.16 34.85 11.79
CA ARG A 217 -1.43 35.58 10.55
C ARG A 217 -0.31 35.42 9.54
N PHE A 218 0.94 35.55 9.98
CA PHE A 218 2.12 35.43 9.12
C PHE A 218 2.29 34.01 8.58
N ILE A 219 2.04 32.98 9.41
CA ILE A 219 2.02 31.57 8.99
C ILE A 219 0.96 31.35 7.91
N ARG A 220 -0.26 31.85 8.09
CA ARG A 220 -1.33 31.75 7.10
C ARG A 220 -0.97 32.44 5.79
N GLU A 221 -0.47 33.69 5.85
CA GLU A 221 -0.08 34.44 4.65
C GLU A 221 1.04 33.72 3.88
N TYR A 222 2.03 33.17 4.59
CA TYR A 222 3.14 32.45 3.97
C TYR A 222 2.72 31.07 3.41
N LEU A 223 1.88 30.33 4.12
CA LEU A 223 1.32 29.07 3.65
C LEU A 223 0.58 29.24 2.32
N ASN A 224 -0.27 30.28 2.24
CA ASN A 224 -0.96 30.63 1.00
C ASN A 224 0.01 31.00 -0.13
N TYR A 225 1.02 31.82 0.16
CA TYR A 225 2.03 32.19 -0.82
C TYR A 225 2.72 30.96 -1.45
N LEU A 226 3.17 30.00 -0.63
CA LEU A 226 3.83 28.78 -1.11
C LEU A 226 2.88 27.89 -1.91
N ILE A 227 1.64 27.67 -1.42
CA ILE A 227 0.65 26.86 -2.10
C ILE A 227 0.28 27.47 -3.45
N TYR A 228 -0.04 28.76 -3.52
CA TYR A 228 -0.38 29.41 -4.80
C TYR A 228 0.79 29.41 -5.77
N LYS A 229 2.02 29.63 -5.30
CA LYS A 229 3.21 29.55 -6.15
C LYS A 229 3.41 28.14 -6.71
N PHE A 230 3.29 27.11 -5.87
CA PHE A 230 3.37 25.71 -6.28
C PHE A 230 2.27 25.35 -7.30
N LEU A 231 1.02 25.67 -6.99
CA LEU A 231 -0.12 25.40 -7.86
C LEU A 231 -0.08 26.20 -9.16
N GLY A 232 0.46 27.42 -9.13
CA GLY A 232 0.73 28.23 -10.31
C GLY A 232 1.70 27.54 -11.27
N ILE A 233 2.79 26.93 -10.76
CA ILE A 233 3.73 26.13 -11.57
C ILE A 233 3.03 24.89 -12.17
N LYS A 234 2.12 24.27 -11.40
CA LYS A 234 1.40 23.05 -11.81
C LYS A 234 0.06 23.32 -12.51
N ALA A 235 -0.24 24.58 -12.86
CA ALA A 235 -1.53 24.98 -13.40
C ALA A 235 -1.94 24.19 -14.66
N TYR A 236 -0.96 23.70 -15.45
CA TYR A 236 -1.19 22.89 -16.65
C TYR A 236 -1.76 21.49 -16.39
N ARG A 237 -1.73 20.98 -15.15
CA ARG A 237 -2.25 19.65 -14.77
C ARG A 237 -3.77 19.64 -14.54
N PHE A 238 -4.38 20.80 -14.34
CA PHE A 238 -5.82 20.91 -14.09
C PHE A 238 -6.61 20.73 -15.38
N LYS A 239 -7.47 19.71 -15.42
CA LYS A 239 -8.35 19.42 -16.58
C LYS A 239 -9.42 20.51 -16.77
N ASP A 240 -10.08 20.92 -15.68
CA ASP A 240 -11.02 22.03 -15.69
C ASP A 240 -10.33 23.32 -15.21
N ILE A 241 -9.96 24.15 -16.19
CA ILE A 241 -9.33 25.44 -15.95
C ILE A 241 -10.24 26.35 -15.12
N LYS A 242 -11.57 26.25 -15.24
CA LYS A 242 -12.50 27.17 -14.56
C LYS A 242 -12.62 26.90 -13.06
N SER A 243 -12.70 25.65 -12.61
CA SER A 243 -12.65 25.32 -11.18
C SER A 243 -11.26 25.58 -10.61
N GLY A 244 -10.19 25.24 -11.35
CA GLY A 244 -8.82 25.56 -10.98
C GLY A 244 -8.61 27.06 -10.68
N HIS A 245 -9.23 27.96 -11.46
CA HIS A 245 -9.11 29.42 -11.22
C HIS A 245 -9.56 29.89 -9.84
N TYR A 246 -10.50 29.20 -9.18
CA TYR A 246 -10.92 29.53 -7.82
C TYR A 246 -9.89 29.10 -6.76
N MET A 247 -9.09 28.07 -7.06
CA MET A 247 -8.21 27.39 -6.10
C MET A 247 -6.71 27.74 -6.25
N ILE A 248 -6.29 28.27 -7.41
CA ILE A 248 -4.86 28.41 -7.76
C ILE A 248 -4.32 29.86 -7.77
N LYS A 249 -5.16 30.89 -7.66
CA LYS A 249 -4.72 32.30 -7.79
C LYS A 249 -5.09 33.13 -6.56
N ASP A 250 -4.14 33.96 -6.13
CA ASP A 250 -4.39 35.06 -5.19
C ASP A 250 -5.04 36.24 -5.94
N LEU A 251 -6.29 36.06 -6.37
CA LEU A 251 -7.08 37.08 -7.04
C LEU A 251 -8.45 37.16 -6.38
N GLU A 252 -8.82 38.37 -5.93
CA GLU A 252 -10.16 38.66 -5.45
C GLU A 252 -11.19 38.48 -6.59
N GLN A 253 -12.24 37.72 -6.33
CA GLN A 253 -13.32 37.45 -7.27
C GLN A 253 -14.62 38.08 -6.79
N ARG A 254 -15.56 38.37 -7.70
CA ARG A 254 -16.88 38.86 -7.30
C ARG A 254 -17.65 37.75 -6.59
N SER A 255 -18.11 38.02 -5.37
CA SER A 255 -18.96 37.11 -4.60
C SER A 255 -20.27 36.82 -5.32
N LEU A 256 -20.88 37.84 -5.93
CA LEU A 256 -22.14 37.75 -6.64
C LEU A 256 -21.93 37.74 -8.15
N LEU A 257 -22.43 36.69 -8.80
CA LEU A 257 -22.45 36.54 -10.25
C LEU A 257 -23.88 36.22 -10.70
N LYS A 258 -24.48 37.11 -11.49
CA LYS A 258 -25.85 36.96 -12.02
C LYS A 258 -26.91 36.67 -10.94
N GLY A 259 -26.79 37.29 -9.75
CA GLY A 259 -27.73 37.13 -8.64
C GLY A 259 -27.51 35.90 -7.75
N LYS A 260 -26.49 35.08 -8.00
CA LYS A 260 -26.10 33.96 -7.12
C LYS A 260 -24.86 34.31 -6.30
N ASP A 261 -24.91 34.06 -4.99
CA ASP A 261 -23.75 34.23 -4.09
C ASP A 261 -22.83 33.01 -4.23
N VAL A 262 -21.84 33.16 -5.10
CA VAL A 262 -20.82 32.14 -5.35
C VAL A 262 -19.92 31.94 -4.13
N ALA A 263 -19.67 33.00 -3.36
CA ALA A 263 -18.81 32.91 -2.18
C ALA A 263 -19.47 32.08 -1.09
N GLU A 264 -20.77 32.29 -0.86
CA GLU A 264 -21.55 31.51 0.11
C GLU A 264 -21.65 30.04 -0.29
N ASN A 265 -21.99 29.75 -1.55
CA ASN A 265 -22.11 28.36 -2.00
C ASN A 265 -20.80 27.58 -1.88
N ILE A 266 -19.65 28.21 -2.14
CA ILE A 266 -18.33 27.59 -1.96
C ILE A 266 -18.00 27.46 -0.47
N ALA A 267 -18.34 28.45 0.36
CA ALA A 267 -18.09 28.39 1.80
C ALA A 267 -18.86 27.22 2.45
N GLN A 268 -20.16 27.10 2.18
CA GLN A 268 -21.00 26.00 2.65
C GLN A 268 -20.49 24.64 2.18
N TRP A 269 -20.02 24.56 0.93
CA TRP A 269 -19.41 23.34 0.41
C TRP A 269 -18.14 22.96 1.17
N LEU A 270 -17.25 23.92 1.45
CA LEU A 270 -16.01 23.66 2.19
C LEU A 270 -16.26 23.35 3.68
N ASP A 271 -17.33 23.86 4.27
CA ASP A 271 -17.73 23.55 5.65
C ASP A 271 -18.05 22.05 5.85
N GLU A 272 -18.44 21.31 4.79
CA GLU A 272 -18.65 19.86 4.83
C GLU A 272 -17.38 19.08 5.28
N LEU A 273 -16.19 19.67 5.11
CA LEU A 273 -14.92 19.08 5.54
C LEU A 273 -14.78 18.89 7.06
N TYR A 274 -15.63 19.56 7.87
CA TYR A 274 -15.56 19.53 9.33
C TYR A 274 -16.57 18.59 10.00
N LEU A 275 -17.46 17.97 9.23
CA LEU A 275 -18.50 17.08 9.76
C LEU A 275 -17.88 15.83 10.43
N GLY A 276 -18.40 15.46 11.62
CA GLY A 276 -17.94 14.30 12.40
C GLY A 276 -16.80 14.56 13.42
N LYS A 277 -16.31 15.81 13.55
CA LYS A 277 -15.31 16.20 14.57
C LYS A 277 -15.90 16.92 15.78
N TYR A 278 -17.21 17.14 15.78
CA TYR A 278 -17.90 17.77 16.89
C TYR A 278 -18.10 16.78 18.04
N ASP A 279 -17.91 17.25 19.27
CA ASP A 279 -18.23 16.49 20.49
C ASP A 279 -19.76 16.35 20.68
N LEU A 280 -20.52 17.25 20.08
CA LEU A 280 -21.98 17.32 20.09
C LEU A 280 -22.50 16.89 18.72
N ILE A 281 -23.21 15.77 18.67
CA ILE A 281 -23.72 15.19 17.43
C ILE A 281 -25.24 15.06 17.51
N PRO A 282 -25.98 15.36 16.44
CA PRO A 282 -27.38 15.00 16.36
C PRO A 282 -27.51 13.50 16.10
N PHE A 283 -28.59 12.89 16.57
CA PHE A 283 -29.03 11.58 16.14
C PHE A 283 -30.54 11.57 15.95
N PHE A 284 -31.01 10.75 15.01
CA PHE A 284 -32.41 10.66 14.64
C PHE A 284 -33.01 9.41 15.26
N LYS A 285 -34.08 9.59 16.03
CA LYS A 285 -34.80 8.47 16.64
C LYS A 285 -36.16 8.34 15.95
N VAL A 286 -36.36 7.21 15.29
CA VAL A 286 -37.64 6.88 14.63
C VAL A 286 -38.45 5.97 15.55
N ASN A 287 -39.66 6.41 15.91
CA ASN A 287 -40.60 5.63 16.71
C ASN A 287 -41.82 5.26 15.86
N LYS A 288 -42.40 4.07 16.07
CA LYS A 288 -43.63 3.65 15.39
C LYS A 288 -44.84 4.22 16.13
N VAL A 289 -45.78 4.83 15.40
CA VAL A 289 -47.04 5.36 15.94
C VAL A 289 -48.21 4.46 15.52
N SER A 290 -48.24 4.01 14.25
CA SER A 290 -49.20 3.03 13.73
C SER A 290 -48.52 2.12 12.68
N ASP A 291 -49.27 1.21 12.03
CA ASP A 291 -48.69 0.30 11.02
C ASP A 291 -48.14 1.01 9.79
N ASP A 292 -48.66 2.19 9.44
CA ASP A 292 -48.22 2.99 8.28
C ASP A 292 -47.58 4.35 8.65
N GLU A 293 -47.53 4.70 9.94
CA GLU A 293 -47.11 6.03 10.43
C GLU A 293 -46.01 5.94 11.50
N PHE A 294 -44.93 6.66 11.25
CA PHE A 294 -43.73 6.74 12.08
C PHE A 294 -43.45 8.19 12.46
N GLU A 295 -42.77 8.39 13.56
CA GLU A 295 -42.40 9.71 14.07
C GLU A 295 -40.88 9.77 14.23
N LEU A 296 -40.23 10.70 13.53
CA LEU A 296 -38.80 10.99 13.67
C LEU A 296 -38.61 12.20 14.58
N LYS A 297 -37.80 12.01 15.62
CA LYS A 297 -37.39 13.04 16.58
C LYS A 297 -35.88 13.22 16.58
N ILE A 298 -35.43 14.47 16.61
CA ILE A 298 -34.01 14.82 16.65
C ILE A 298 -33.55 14.96 18.10
N HIS A 299 -32.48 14.26 18.43
CA HIS A 299 -31.83 14.37 19.74
C HIS A 299 -30.38 14.79 19.55
N ILE A 300 -29.81 15.40 20.58
CA ILE A 300 -28.40 15.78 20.62
C ILE A 300 -27.72 14.90 21.65
N LYS A 301 -26.59 14.32 21.25
CA LYS A 301 -25.76 13.49 22.11
C LYS A 301 -24.42 14.16 22.36
N ASN A 302 -24.04 14.26 23.62
CA ASN A 302 -22.68 14.64 24.02
C ASN A 302 -21.82 13.39 24.09
N ARG A 303 -20.80 13.29 23.22
CA ARG A 303 -19.95 12.09 23.12
C ARG A 303 -19.00 11.90 24.30
N LYS A 304 -18.68 12.97 25.03
CA LYS A 304 -17.76 12.92 26.18
C LYS A 304 -18.46 12.35 27.42
N THR A 305 -19.71 12.74 27.62
CA THR A 305 -20.51 12.34 28.80
C THR A 305 -21.49 11.20 28.49
N ASN A 306 -21.75 10.94 27.21
CA ASN A 306 -22.76 10.00 26.70
C ASN A 306 -24.20 10.38 27.09
N GLU A 307 -24.41 11.62 27.54
CA GLU A 307 -25.73 12.18 27.83
C GLU A 307 -26.46 12.62 26.56
N THR A 308 -27.78 12.59 26.59
CA THR A 308 -28.65 12.93 25.45
C THR A 308 -29.75 13.89 25.87
N ILE A 309 -30.03 14.89 25.03
CA ILE A 309 -31.15 15.83 25.17
C ILE A 309 -31.98 15.82 23.88
N MET A 310 -33.22 16.28 23.93
CA MET A 310 -33.99 16.58 22.72
C MET A 310 -33.53 17.91 22.12
N LEU A 311 -33.67 18.08 20.81
CA LEU A 311 -33.36 19.35 20.14
C LEU A 311 -34.14 20.52 20.78
N ASP A 312 -35.39 20.26 21.17
CA ASP A 312 -36.30 21.24 21.77
C ASP A 312 -35.81 21.77 23.12
N ASP A 313 -35.01 21.00 23.85
CA ASP A 313 -34.46 21.40 25.15
C ASP A 313 -33.50 22.61 25.01
N LEU A 314 -32.97 22.87 23.80
CA LEU A 314 -32.16 24.06 23.49
C LEU A 314 -32.96 25.36 23.58
N TYR A 315 -34.26 25.34 23.27
CA TYR A 315 -35.11 26.54 23.29
C TYR A 315 -35.66 26.84 24.68
N GLN A 316 -35.56 25.90 25.62
CA GLN A 316 -36.11 26.02 26.97
C GLN A 316 -35.07 26.43 28.01
N ASN A 317 -33.77 26.33 27.70
CA ASN A 317 -32.69 26.57 28.63
C ASN A 317 -31.65 27.56 28.06
N ASP A 318 -31.12 28.44 28.90
CA ASP A 318 -30.04 29.36 28.49
C ASP A 318 -28.68 28.65 28.37
N LYS A 319 -28.49 27.56 29.13
CA LYS A 319 -27.24 26.77 29.17
C LYS A 319 -27.50 25.30 29.29
N ILE A 320 -26.76 24.51 28.52
CA ILE A 320 -26.75 23.04 28.59
C ILE A 320 -25.30 22.56 28.54
N TRP A 321 -24.93 21.59 29.39
CA TRP A 321 -23.56 21.09 29.52
C TRP A 321 -22.49 22.19 29.71
N GLU A 322 -22.83 23.24 30.47
CA GLU A 322 -21.99 24.44 30.73
C GLU A 322 -21.69 25.31 29.49
N LEU A 323 -22.30 25.01 28.34
CA LEU A 323 -22.20 25.79 27.10
C LEU A 323 -23.46 26.64 26.88
N ASP A 324 -23.30 27.78 26.21
CA ASP A 324 -24.44 28.61 25.78
C ASP A 324 -25.22 27.87 24.67
N THR A 325 -26.55 27.84 24.78
CA THR A 325 -27.41 27.10 23.82
C THR A 325 -27.30 27.62 22.40
N ASP A 326 -27.00 28.90 22.21
CA ASP A 326 -26.69 29.51 20.90
C ASP A 326 -25.48 28.86 20.19
N ASP A 327 -24.44 28.49 20.95
CA ASP A 327 -23.24 27.89 20.38
C ASP A 327 -23.45 26.42 20.06
N ILE A 328 -24.24 25.71 20.89
CA ILE A 328 -24.70 24.36 20.59
C ILE A 328 -25.58 24.37 19.34
N GLY A 329 -26.52 25.31 19.25
CA GLY A 329 -27.42 25.49 18.12
C GLY A 329 -26.66 25.62 16.80
N LYS A 330 -25.66 26.51 16.72
CA LYS A 330 -24.83 26.67 15.52
C LYS A 330 -24.07 25.41 15.10
N ILE A 331 -23.60 24.61 16.06
CA ILE A 331 -22.88 23.36 15.78
C ILE A 331 -23.83 22.30 15.23
N ILE A 332 -25.02 22.20 15.80
CA ILE A 332 -26.04 21.22 15.42
C ILE A 332 -26.70 21.61 14.10
N GLU A 333 -27.02 22.89 13.89
CA GLU A 333 -27.59 23.44 12.65
C GLU A 333 -26.72 23.09 11.43
N LYS A 334 -25.39 23.22 11.55
CA LYS A 334 -24.46 22.81 10.48
C LYS A 334 -24.56 21.31 10.13
N GLN A 335 -24.69 20.46 11.13
CA GLN A 335 -24.82 19.01 10.94
C GLN A 335 -26.20 18.63 10.41
N LEU A 336 -27.24 19.35 10.82
CA LEU A 336 -28.60 19.19 10.31
C LEU A 336 -28.74 19.68 8.87
N ASN A 337 -28.08 20.77 8.48
CA ASN A 337 -28.04 21.23 7.08
C ASN A 337 -27.39 20.18 6.15
N TYR A 338 -26.36 19.47 6.64
CA TYR A 338 -25.83 18.32 5.91
C TYR A 338 -26.86 17.18 5.80
N ALA A 339 -27.62 16.91 6.87
CA ALA A 339 -28.67 15.90 6.85
C ALA A 339 -29.82 16.29 5.89
N VAL A 340 -30.23 17.55 5.85
CA VAL A 340 -31.27 18.11 4.95
C VAL A 340 -30.95 17.82 3.48
N ARG A 341 -29.67 17.87 3.09
CA ARG A 341 -29.24 17.52 1.73
C ARG A 341 -29.64 16.11 1.30
N TYR A 342 -29.58 15.15 2.22
CA TYR A 342 -29.90 13.74 1.97
C TYR A 342 -31.32 13.38 2.45
N MET A 343 -31.95 14.26 3.23
CA MET A 343 -33.30 14.14 3.77
C MET A 343 -34.02 15.51 3.73
N PRO A 344 -34.48 15.97 2.56
CA PRO A 344 -35.15 17.26 2.39
C PRO A 344 -36.42 17.41 3.24
N GLU A 345 -37.02 16.29 3.64
CA GLU A 345 -38.21 16.24 4.49
C GLU A 345 -37.99 16.95 5.84
N LEU A 346 -36.72 17.04 6.29
CA LEU A 346 -36.34 17.80 7.48
C LEU A 346 -36.56 19.31 7.35
N GLU A 347 -36.59 19.90 6.15
CA GLU A 347 -36.89 21.33 5.97
C GLU A 347 -38.25 21.69 6.59
N THR A 348 -39.24 20.80 6.44
CA THR A 348 -40.58 20.99 6.99
C THR A 348 -40.66 20.95 8.51
N LEU A 349 -39.61 20.41 9.17
CA LEU A 349 -39.46 20.43 10.62
C LEU A 349 -38.87 21.77 11.08
N PHE A 350 -38.01 22.38 10.27
CA PHE A 350 -37.33 23.65 10.61
C PHE A 350 -38.13 24.90 10.20
N GLU A 351 -39.13 24.77 9.33
CA GLU A 351 -40.00 25.88 8.91
C GLU A 351 -41.14 26.21 9.90
N ASP A 352 -41.54 25.26 10.76
CA ASP A 352 -42.69 25.36 11.65
C ASP A 352 -42.25 25.23 13.13
N GLU A 353 -42.23 26.35 13.86
CA GLU A 353 -41.74 26.43 15.25
C GLU A 353 -42.54 25.55 16.23
N ASP A 354 -43.78 25.16 15.90
CA ASP A 354 -44.64 24.34 16.75
C ASP A 354 -44.49 22.82 16.49
N LYS A 355 -43.69 22.43 15.49
CA LYS A 355 -43.60 21.03 15.02
C LYS A 355 -42.38 20.32 15.60
N LEU A 356 -42.59 19.56 16.67
CA LEU A 356 -41.53 18.87 17.44
C LEU A 356 -41.10 17.51 16.86
N ALA A 357 -41.79 17.04 15.82
CA ALA A 357 -41.49 15.77 15.19
C ALA A 357 -41.93 15.71 13.74
N LEU A 358 -41.18 14.93 12.95
CA LEU A 358 -41.51 14.68 11.56
C LEU A 358 -42.33 13.38 11.48
N THR A 359 -43.59 13.49 11.10
CA THR A 359 -44.42 12.34 10.72
C THR A 359 -43.94 11.81 9.38
N LEU A 360 -43.53 10.54 9.39
CA LEU A 360 -43.01 9.81 8.25
C LEU A 360 -43.94 8.66 7.92
N ASN A 361 -44.21 8.47 6.64
CA ASN A 361 -44.79 7.22 6.17
C ASN A 361 -43.71 6.14 5.98
N LEU A 362 -44.16 4.91 5.79
CA LEU A 362 -43.30 3.73 5.65
C LEU A 362 -42.29 3.82 4.48
N ASN A 363 -42.65 4.54 3.41
CA ASN A 363 -41.76 4.78 2.26
C ASN A 363 -40.64 5.79 2.58
N GLU A 364 -40.94 6.81 3.39
CA GLU A 364 -39.96 7.81 3.81
C GLU A 364 -38.98 7.22 4.81
N VAL A 365 -39.44 6.39 5.76
CA VAL A 365 -38.57 5.63 6.66
C VAL A 365 -37.62 4.73 5.87
N TYR A 366 -38.10 4.08 4.81
CA TYR A 366 -37.25 3.29 3.93
C TYR A 366 -36.15 4.14 3.25
N LYS A 367 -36.52 5.27 2.65
CA LYS A 367 -35.55 6.18 2.00
C LYS A 367 -34.43 6.56 2.96
N ILE A 368 -34.78 6.80 4.22
CA ILE A 368 -33.81 7.05 5.29
C ILE A 368 -32.89 5.85 5.50
N ILE A 369 -33.40 4.62 5.57
CA ILE A 369 -32.60 3.41 5.84
C ILE A 369 -31.65 3.05 4.68
N ALA A 370 -32.12 3.05 3.43
CA ALA A 370 -31.31 2.56 2.32
C ALA A 370 -30.35 3.60 1.74
N GLN A 371 -30.79 4.87 1.68
CA GLN A 371 -30.03 5.91 1.00
C GLN A 371 -29.38 6.83 2.01
N THR A 372 -30.14 7.33 2.98
CA THR A 372 -29.68 8.41 3.86
C THR A 372 -28.81 7.91 5.01
N ALA A 373 -29.10 6.74 5.60
CA ALA A 373 -28.43 6.23 6.81
C ALA A 373 -26.94 6.00 6.57
N TYR A 374 -26.54 5.58 5.37
CA TYR A 374 -25.12 5.49 5.00
C TYR A 374 -24.42 6.86 5.07
N TYR A 375 -25.03 7.91 4.51
CA TYR A 375 -24.46 9.26 4.52
C TYR A 375 -24.49 9.88 5.93
N LEU A 376 -25.56 9.66 6.69
CA LEU A 376 -25.71 10.14 8.07
C LEU A 376 -24.70 9.47 9.01
N GLN A 377 -24.57 8.14 8.96
CA GLN A 377 -23.62 7.39 9.80
C GLN A 377 -22.17 7.82 9.52
N LYS A 378 -21.87 8.24 8.29
CA LYS A 378 -20.54 8.76 7.91
C LYS A 378 -20.28 10.17 8.42
N ALA A 379 -21.30 11.01 8.50
CA ALA A 379 -21.27 12.26 9.25
C ALA A 379 -21.33 12.04 10.78
N GLN A 380 -21.34 10.78 11.24
CA GLN A 380 -21.51 10.37 12.64
C GLN A 380 -22.84 10.81 13.25
N ILE A 381 -23.86 10.94 12.40
CA ILE A 381 -25.25 11.15 12.80
C ILE A 381 -25.90 9.77 12.86
N ASP A 382 -26.18 9.30 14.06
CA ASP A 382 -26.79 7.98 14.27
C ASP A 382 -28.28 8.02 13.90
N VAL A 383 -28.78 6.94 13.29
CA VAL A 383 -30.22 6.73 13.07
C VAL A 383 -30.64 5.50 13.86
N VAL A 384 -31.46 5.72 14.89
CA VAL A 384 -31.99 4.67 15.75
C VAL A 384 -33.36 4.27 15.23
N LEU A 385 -33.46 3.02 14.76
CA LEU A 385 -34.69 2.43 14.22
C LEU A 385 -35.44 1.62 15.29
N PRO A 386 -36.76 1.43 15.15
CA PRO A 386 -37.52 0.47 15.96
C PRO A 386 -36.98 -0.96 15.80
N GLU A 387 -37.04 -1.77 16.86
CA GLU A 387 -36.51 -3.16 16.86
C GLU A 387 -37.07 -4.03 15.73
N GLU A 388 -38.31 -3.78 15.30
CA GLU A 388 -39.02 -4.49 14.22
C GLU A 388 -38.42 -4.26 12.81
N LEU A 389 -37.72 -3.15 12.59
CA LEU A 389 -37.15 -2.74 11.28
C LEU A 389 -35.66 -3.08 11.13
N THR A 390 -35.09 -3.85 12.06
CA THR A 390 -33.66 -4.22 12.03
C THR A 390 -33.33 -5.35 11.04
N ASN A 391 -34.33 -6.13 10.60
CA ASN A 391 -34.19 -7.29 9.70
C ASN A 391 -34.83 -7.06 8.31
N ILE A 392 -34.41 -6.00 7.61
CA ILE A 392 -34.89 -5.69 6.26
C ILE A 392 -34.11 -6.50 5.21
N ILE A 393 -34.84 -7.20 4.35
CA ILE A 393 -34.26 -7.98 3.25
C ILE A 393 -34.28 -7.15 1.95
N VAL A 394 -33.10 -6.99 1.34
CA VAL A 394 -32.93 -6.33 0.04
C VAL A 394 -32.94 -7.36 -1.10
N PRO A 395 -33.80 -7.21 -2.11
CA PRO A 395 -33.86 -8.13 -3.25
C PRO A 395 -32.56 -8.11 -4.05
N ARG A 396 -32.02 -9.29 -4.37
CA ARG A 396 -30.86 -9.46 -5.27
C ARG A 396 -31.23 -10.30 -6.48
N ALA A 397 -30.76 -9.88 -7.65
CA ALA A 397 -30.94 -10.65 -8.86
C ALA A 397 -30.06 -11.91 -8.84
N SER A 398 -30.69 -13.06 -9.09
CA SER A 398 -30.01 -14.35 -9.22
C SER A 398 -30.32 -14.97 -10.58
N ILE A 399 -29.30 -15.61 -11.14
CA ILE A 399 -29.39 -16.35 -12.39
C ILE A 399 -29.30 -17.82 -12.03
N ASN A 400 -30.37 -18.57 -12.26
CA ASN A 400 -30.36 -20.03 -12.20
C ASN A 400 -30.16 -20.57 -13.63
N ALA A 401 -29.07 -21.26 -13.87
CA ALA A 401 -28.79 -21.95 -15.13
C ALA A 401 -29.15 -23.45 -15.01
N LYS A 402 -30.07 -23.90 -15.86
CA LYS A 402 -30.49 -25.31 -15.94
C LYS A 402 -29.99 -25.92 -17.24
N VAL A 403 -29.48 -27.15 -17.20
CA VAL A 403 -29.07 -27.85 -18.43
C VAL A 403 -30.29 -28.42 -19.14
N LYS A 404 -30.44 -28.17 -20.45
CA LYS A 404 -31.50 -28.82 -21.24
C LYS A 404 -31.22 -30.32 -21.28
N ALA A 405 -32.19 -31.14 -20.86
CA ALA A 405 -32.03 -32.57 -20.57
C ALA A 405 -31.43 -33.42 -21.72
N SER A 406 -31.48 -32.95 -22.97
CA SER A 406 -30.92 -33.64 -24.15
C SER A 406 -29.57 -33.09 -24.65
N ARG A 407 -28.93 -32.15 -23.94
CA ARG A 407 -27.72 -31.42 -24.38
C ARG A 407 -26.62 -31.30 -23.31
N SER A 408 -26.62 -32.18 -22.30
CA SER A 408 -25.54 -32.25 -21.31
C SER A 408 -24.17 -32.51 -21.94
N ASP A 409 -24.14 -33.32 -23.00
CA ASP A 409 -22.93 -33.66 -23.74
C ASP A 409 -22.37 -32.46 -24.51
N ASP A 410 -23.25 -31.56 -24.97
CA ASP A 410 -22.85 -30.30 -25.62
C ASP A 410 -22.22 -29.33 -24.60
N LEU A 411 -22.75 -29.28 -23.36
CA LEU A 411 -22.13 -28.51 -22.29
C LEU A 411 -20.77 -29.09 -21.90
N MET A 412 -20.64 -30.41 -21.76
CA MET A 412 -19.33 -31.05 -21.56
C MET A 412 -18.36 -30.72 -22.69
N ASN A 413 -18.82 -30.76 -23.94
CA ASN A 413 -17.99 -30.39 -25.08
C ASN A 413 -17.54 -28.93 -25.01
N ILE A 414 -18.36 -28.00 -24.52
CA ILE A 414 -17.94 -26.60 -24.28
C ILE A 414 -16.87 -26.51 -23.20
N PHE A 415 -17.05 -27.22 -22.08
CA PHE A 415 -16.05 -27.24 -21.01
C PHE A 415 -14.75 -27.92 -21.44
N ASN A 416 -14.78 -28.84 -22.43
CA ASN A 416 -13.61 -29.59 -22.90
C ASN A 416 -12.96 -29.03 -24.18
N THR A 417 -13.67 -28.26 -25.00
CA THR A 417 -13.16 -27.72 -26.28
C THR A 417 -12.45 -26.39 -26.05
N VAL A 418 -11.21 -26.26 -26.55
CA VAL A 418 -10.31 -25.12 -26.30
C VAL A 418 -10.60 -23.91 -27.22
N SER A 419 -11.73 -23.87 -27.93
CA SER A 419 -12.06 -22.74 -28.83
C SER A 419 -12.42 -21.47 -28.05
N SER A 420 -11.77 -20.35 -28.40
CA SER A 420 -11.89 -19.05 -27.70
C SER A 420 -13.04 -18.16 -28.18
N SER A 421 -13.88 -18.63 -29.11
CA SER A 421 -15.02 -17.83 -29.60
C SER A 421 -16.12 -17.75 -28.55
N ALA A 422 -16.74 -16.59 -28.38
CA ALA A 422 -17.94 -16.46 -27.55
C ALA A 422 -19.04 -17.39 -28.08
N ILE A 423 -19.53 -18.28 -27.23
CA ILE A 423 -20.50 -19.31 -27.62
C ILE A 423 -21.89 -18.85 -27.21
N SER A 424 -22.87 -19.07 -28.09
CA SER A 424 -24.28 -18.85 -27.78
C SER A 424 -24.76 -19.96 -26.84
N LEU A 425 -25.13 -19.61 -25.61
CA LEU A 425 -25.54 -20.57 -24.57
C LEU A 425 -27.04 -20.90 -24.62
N ASP A 426 -27.84 -20.13 -25.38
CA ASP A 426 -29.31 -20.29 -25.50
C ASP A 426 -29.74 -21.68 -25.99
N ASP A 427 -28.84 -22.36 -26.70
CA ASP A 427 -29.08 -23.70 -27.22
C ASP A 427 -28.88 -24.79 -26.16
N ILE A 428 -28.09 -24.55 -25.11
CA ILE A 428 -27.59 -25.61 -24.20
C ILE A 428 -28.11 -25.40 -22.77
N LEU A 429 -28.27 -24.15 -22.36
CA LEU A 429 -28.72 -23.77 -21.02
C LEU A 429 -30.09 -23.09 -21.10
N GLU A 430 -30.97 -23.45 -20.17
CA GLU A 430 -32.16 -22.67 -19.82
C GLU A 430 -31.81 -21.76 -18.66
N PHE A 431 -31.76 -20.45 -18.93
CA PHE A 431 -31.59 -19.45 -17.89
C PHE A 431 -32.96 -19.08 -17.34
N SER A 432 -33.22 -19.46 -16.09
CA SER A 432 -34.30 -18.91 -15.29
C SER A 432 -33.75 -17.80 -14.41
N TYR A 433 -34.37 -16.63 -14.46
CA TYR A 433 -34.00 -15.51 -13.63
C TYR A 433 -34.94 -15.43 -12.45
N GLU A 434 -34.36 -15.35 -11.26
CA GLU A 434 -35.07 -15.29 -9.99
C GLU A 434 -34.56 -14.11 -9.18
N VAL A 435 -35.35 -13.68 -8.20
CA VAL A 435 -34.95 -12.66 -7.24
C VAL A 435 -34.80 -13.34 -5.89
N SER A 436 -33.60 -13.26 -5.33
CA SER A 436 -33.30 -13.74 -3.99
C SER A 436 -33.70 -12.71 -2.95
N LEU A 437 -34.52 -13.14 -2.01
CA LEU A 437 -35.03 -12.41 -0.86
C LEU A 437 -34.40 -13.03 0.40
N GLY A 438 -33.13 -12.71 0.63
CA GLY A 438 -32.34 -13.38 1.67
C GLY A 438 -32.10 -14.83 1.25
N ASP A 439 -32.66 -15.78 2.00
CA ASP A 439 -32.52 -17.23 1.74
C ASP A 439 -33.65 -17.79 0.86
N GLU A 440 -34.73 -17.02 0.63
CA GLU A 440 -35.86 -17.45 -0.23
C GLU A 440 -35.69 -16.91 -1.65
N LYS A 441 -36.17 -17.64 -2.65
CA LYS A 441 -36.13 -17.23 -4.06
C LYS A 441 -37.53 -17.17 -4.64
N ILE A 442 -37.82 -16.09 -5.35
CA ILE A 442 -39.11 -15.89 -6.04
C ILE A 442 -38.89 -15.69 -7.53
N SER A 443 -39.90 -16.06 -8.31
CA SER A 443 -39.88 -15.90 -9.77
C SER A 443 -39.94 -14.42 -10.17
N LEU A 444 -39.46 -14.09 -11.38
CA LEU A 444 -39.62 -12.74 -11.94
C LEU A 444 -41.08 -12.29 -12.05
N GLU A 445 -42.02 -13.21 -12.32
CA GLU A 445 -43.44 -12.87 -12.45
C GLU A 445 -44.06 -12.54 -11.09
N GLU A 446 -43.71 -13.33 -10.07
CA GLU A 446 -44.13 -13.11 -8.68
C GLU A 446 -43.48 -11.85 -8.08
N PHE A 447 -42.18 -11.61 -8.37
CA PHE A 447 -41.52 -10.35 -8.02
C PHE A 447 -42.14 -9.16 -8.73
N ASN A 448 -42.45 -9.27 -10.03
CA ASN A 448 -43.17 -8.21 -10.76
C ASN A 448 -44.55 -7.95 -10.15
N LYS A 449 -45.23 -8.99 -9.66
CA LYS A 449 -46.51 -8.84 -8.95
C LYS A 449 -46.31 -8.07 -7.65
N LEU A 450 -45.35 -8.45 -6.81
CA LEU A 450 -44.99 -7.75 -5.56
C LEU A 450 -44.59 -6.27 -5.80
N VAL A 451 -43.81 -6.02 -6.85
CA VAL A 451 -43.39 -4.67 -7.32
C VAL A 451 -44.56 -3.87 -7.88
N SER A 452 -45.57 -4.54 -8.45
CA SER A 452 -46.75 -3.89 -9.04
C SER A 452 -47.82 -3.53 -8.01
N GLU A 453 -48.01 -4.39 -7.00
CA GLU A 453 -49.06 -4.31 -5.97
C GLU A 453 -48.68 -3.36 -4.82
N SER A 454 -47.39 -3.12 -4.60
CA SER A 454 -46.89 -2.40 -3.43
C SER A 454 -45.60 -1.65 -3.72
N ASN A 455 -45.44 -0.49 -3.11
CA ASN A 455 -44.22 0.32 -3.14
C ASN A 455 -43.81 0.56 -1.68
N GLY A 456 -42.67 0.01 -1.26
CA GLY A 456 -42.17 0.08 0.11
C GLY A 456 -41.81 -1.26 0.73
N LEU A 457 -41.84 -1.33 2.07
CA LEU A 457 -41.63 -2.57 2.82
C LEU A 457 -42.92 -3.39 2.86
N ILE A 458 -42.84 -4.62 2.37
CA ILE A 458 -43.92 -5.60 2.33
C ILE A 458 -43.56 -6.71 3.32
N GLN A 459 -44.53 -7.15 4.12
CA GLN A 459 -44.34 -8.34 4.93
C GLN A 459 -44.55 -9.59 4.06
N TYR A 460 -43.51 -10.41 3.92
CA TYR A 460 -43.55 -11.67 3.18
C TYR A 460 -42.93 -12.77 4.04
N ASN A 461 -43.68 -13.86 4.29
CA ASN A 461 -43.27 -14.99 5.14
C ASN A 461 -42.71 -14.59 6.52
N GLY A 462 -43.31 -13.57 7.16
CA GLY A 462 -42.89 -13.10 8.48
C GLY A 462 -41.62 -12.25 8.50
N LYS A 463 -41.08 -11.87 7.33
CA LYS A 463 -39.94 -10.96 7.17
C LYS A 463 -40.35 -9.71 6.41
N TYR A 464 -39.67 -8.59 6.68
CA TYR A 464 -39.91 -7.34 5.97
C TYR A 464 -39.01 -7.26 4.73
N ILE A 465 -39.64 -7.29 3.57
CA ILE A 465 -38.98 -7.23 2.27
C ILE A 465 -39.20 -5.86 1.69
N LEU A 466 -38.11 -5.28 1.25
CA LEU A 466 -38.12 -3.99 0.65
C LEU A 466 -38.30 -4.07 -0.87
N VAL A 467 -39.35 -3.44 -1.38
CA VAL A 467 -39.66 -3.41 -2.81
C VAL A 467 -39.90 -1.97 -3.25
N ASP A 468 -38.84 -1.33 -3.76
CA ASP A 468 -38.94 -0.05 -4.48
C ASP A 468 -39.41 -0.33 -5.91
N LYS A 469 -40.47 0.34 -6.36
CA LYS A 469 -41.05 0.12 -7.69
C LYS A 469 -40.11 0.50 -8.83
N ALA A 470 -39.32 1.56 -8.68
CA ALA A 470 -38.36 2.03 -9.68
C ALA A 470 -37.08 1.18 -9.67
N GLU A 471 -36.54 0.82 -8.50
CA GLU A 471 -35.37 -0.08 -8.42
C GLU A 471 -35.74 -1.52 -8.79
N GLY A 472 -36.92 -1.99 -8.38
CA GLY A 472 -37.48 -3.28 -8.77
C GLY A 472 -37.69 -3.37 -10.28
N GLN A 473 -38.23 -2.31 -10.91
CA GLN A 473 -38.31 -2.23 -12.37
C GLN A 473 -36.95 -2.18 -13.05
N LYS A 474 -35.97 -1.42 -12.52
CA LYS A 474 -34.59 -1.43 -13.03
C LYS A 474 -33.93 -2.80 -12.90
N LEU A 475 -34.16 -3.51 -11.80
CA LEU A 475 -33.64 -4.85 -11.58
C LEU A 475 -34.27 -5.83 -12.57
N VAL A 476 -35.58 -5.71 -12.82
CA VAL A 476 -36.30 -6.47 -13.85
C VAL A 476 -35.81 -6.10 -15.26
N GLU A 477 -35.54 -4.84 -15.56
CA GLU A 477 -34.98 -4.39 -16.85
C GLU A 477 -33.53 -4.86 -17.03
N GLN A 478 -32.71 -4.80 -15.99
CA GLN A 478 -31.33 -5.33 -15.99
C GLN A 478 -31.33 -6.81 -16.29
N ILE A 479 -32.23 -7.57 -15.67
CA ILE A 479 -32.41 -8.99 -15.94
C ILE A 479 -32.92 -9.23 -17.37
N LYS A 480 -33.88 -8.43 -17.87
CA LYS A 480 -34.39 -8.54 -19.26
C LYS A 480 -33.34 -8.17 -20.32
N ASN A 481 -32.47 -7.21 -20.01
CA ASN A 481 -31.42 -6.70 -20.90
C ASN A 481 -30.09 -7.44 -20.74
N ALA A 482 -29.96 -8.31 -19.74
CA ALA A 482 -28.75 -9.07 -19.48
C ALA A 482 -28.50 -10.04 -20.66
N ASN A 483 -27.60 -9.65 -21.55
CA ASN A 483 -27.24 -10.42 -22.72
C ASN A 483 -26.21 -11.52 -22.36
N HIS A 484 -26.52 -12.31 -21.32
CA HIS A 484 -25.74 -13.48 -20.89
C HIS A 484 -25.81 -14.66 -21.88
N LYS A 485 -26.52 -14.45 -22.99
CA LYS A 485 -26.68 -15.38 -24.11
C LYS A 485 -25.37 -15.70 -24.82
N LYS A 486 -24.35 -14.84 -24.68
CA LYS A 486 -23.00 -15.08 -25.18
C LYS A 486 -21.99 -14.94 -24.04
N MET A 487 -21.32 -16.03 -23.69
CA MET A 487 -20.18 -16.00 -22.78
C MET A 487 -18.99 -16.71 -23.40
N THR A 488 -17.80 -16.33 -22.97
CA THR A 488 -16.60 -17.12 -23.18
C THR A 488 -16.60 -18.32 -22.21
N ARG A 489 -15.90 -19.39 -22.61
CA ARG A 489 -15.68 -20.58 -21.77
C ARG A 489 -15.09 -20.22 -20.40
N LEU A 490 -14.16 -19.27 -20.34
CA LEU A 490 -13.52 -18.83 -19.10
C LEU A 490 -14.47 -18.09 -18.16
N GLU A 491 -15.36 -17.24 -18.70
CA GLU A 491 -16.39 -16.56 -17.91
C GLU A 491 -17.39 -17.55 -17.32
N LEU A 492 -17.80 -18.55 -18.10
CA LEU A 492 -18.71 -19.60 -17.64
C LEU A 492 -18.09 -20.42 -16.50
N ILE A 493 -16.82 -20.82 -16.64
CA ILE A 493 -16.08 -21.57 -15.62
C ILE A 493 -15.86 -20.71 -14.37
N HIS A 494 -15.46 -19.45 -14.54
CA HIS A 494 -15.32 -18.51 -13.43
C HIS A 494 -16.64 -18.33 -12.69
N ALA A 495 -17.76 -18.15 -13.39
CA ALA A 495 -19.07 -17.99 -12.78
C ALA A 495 -19.51 -19.23 -12.00
N SER A 496 -19.26 -20.42 -12.57
CA SER A 496 -19.57 -21.70 -11.93
C SER A 496 -18.76 -21.95 -10.65
N MET A 497 -17.51 -21.51 -10.61
CA MET A 497 -16.59 -21.71 -9.48
C MET A 497 -16.72 -20.64 -8.40
N SER A 498 -16.95 -19.38 -8.79
CA SER A 498 -17.11 -18.26 -7.86
C SER A 498 -18.54 -18.14 -7.31
N GLY A 499 -19.51 -18.81 -7.95
CA GLY A 499 -20.94 -18.65 -7.69
C GLY A 499 -21.48 -17.28 -8.08
N GLN A 500 -20.72 -16.52 -8.87
CA GLN A 500 -21.08 -15.15 -9.26
C GLN A 500 -20.74 -14.87 -10.72
N LEU A 501 -21.70 -14.25 -11.41
CA LEU A 501 -21.52 -13.71 -12.73
C LEU A 501 -21.70 -12.20 -12.67
N GLN A 502 -20.61 -11.44 -12.79
CA GLN A 502 -20.61 -9.99 -12.60
C GLN A 502 -21.17 -9.61 -11.21
N ASN A 503 -22.38 -9.05 -11.15
CA ASN A 503 -23.07 -8.66 -9.90
C ASN A 503 -24.21 -9.63 -9.53
N TYR A 504 -24.41 -10.71 -10.29
CA TYR A 504 -25.48 -11.68 -10.08
C TYR A 504 -24.95 -12.92 -9.37
N ASP A 505 -25.78 -13.49 -8.49
CA ASP A 505 -25.50 -14.82 -7.95
C ASP A 505 -25.83 -15.86 -9.02
N PHE A 506 -24.83 -16.67 -9.37
CA PHE A 506 -24.91 -17.70 -10.41
C PHE A 506 -25.12 -19.06 -9.75
N ASN A 507 -26.32 -19.57 -9.93
CA ASN A 507 -26.77 -20.85 -9.40
C ASN A 507 -27.01 -21.81 -10.56
N TYR A 508 -26.86 -23.11 -10.30
CA TYR A 508 -27.01 -24.11 -11.33
C TYR A 508 -27.57 -25.41 -10.76
N ASP A 509 -28.23 -26.19 -11.62
CA ASP A 509 -28.90 -27.43 -11.25
C ASP A 509 -27.92 -28.60 -11.02
N GLU A 510 -28.46 -29.73 -10.57
CA GLU A 510 -27.66 -30.92 -10.29
C GLU A 510 -26.98 -31.48 -11.55
N ALA A 511 -27.63 -31.35 -12.73
CA ALA A 511 -27.05 -31.75 -14.00
C ALA A 511 -25.80 -30.92 -14.34
N TYR A 512 -25.86 -29.59 -14.17
CA TYR A 512 -24.72 -28.70 -14.33
C TYR A 512 -23.63 -29.00 -13.29
N ALA A 513 -24.01 -29.23 -12.03
CA ALA A 513 -23.08 -29.57 -10.97
C ALA A 513 -22.32 -30.88 -11.28
N ASN A 514 -22.97 -31.86 -11.90
CA ASN A 514 -22.33 -33.07 -12.37
C ASN A 514 -21.35 -32.81 -13.51
N VAL A 515 -21.67 -31.91 -14.45
CA VAL A 515 -20.73 -31.46 -15.50
C VAL A 515 -19.50 -30.78 -14.88
N ILE A 516 -19.67 -29.96 -13.84
CA ILE A 516 -18.57 -29.33 -13.11
C ILE A 516 -17.72 -30.37 -12.36
N LYS A 517 -18.35 -31.34 -11.71
CA LYS A 517 -17.65 -32.45 -11.04
C LYS A 517 -16.84 -33.27 -12.03
N ASP A 518 -17.40 -33.57 -13.20
CA ASP A 518 -16.72 -34.30 -14.27
C ASP A 518 -15.59 -33.47 -14.87
N PHE A 519 -15.81 -32.17 -15.08
CA PHE A 519 -14.75 -31.23 -15.45
C PHE A 519 -13.66 -31.13 -14.37
N ALA A 520 -13.95 -31.37 -13.09
CA ALA A 520 -12.94 -31.37 -12.02
C ALA A 520 -12.18 -32.71 -11.91
N LYS A 521 -12.64 -33.79 -12.58
CA LYS A 521 -11.98 -35.10 -12.49
C LYS A 521 -10.53 -35.04 -12.98
N PRO A 522 -9.56 -35.60 -12.24
CA PRO A 522 -8.18 -35.68 -12.70
C PRO A 522 -8.07 -36.49 -13.99
N VAL A 523 -7.23 -36.04 -14.90
CA VAL A 523 -6.84 -36.83 -16.08
C VAL A 523 -5.69 -37.72 -15.64
N GLU A 524 -5.80 -39.03 -15.87
CA GLU A 524 -4.70 -39.95 -15.59
C GLU A 524 -3.48 -39.61 -16.44
N VAL A 525 -2.30 -39.68 -15.83
CA VAL A 525 -1.02 -39.50 -16.48
C VAL A 525 -0.03 -40.47 -15.86
N THR A 526 0.86 -41.01 -16.67
CA THR A 526 1.99 -41.81 -16.24
C THR A 526 3.26 -40.97 -16.27
N GLN A 527 4.30 -41.42 -15.56
CA GLN A 527 5.62 -40.82 -15.68
C GLN A 527 6.11 -40.97 -17.14
N PRO A 528 6.78 -39.96 -17.72
CA PRO A 528 7.31 -40.05 -19.09
C PRO A 528 8.39 -41.12 -19.19
N GLU A 529 8.42 -41.86 -20.31
CA GLU A 529 9.39 -42.96 -20.52
C GLU A 529 10.84 -42.47 -20.59
N ASP A 530 11.04 -41.28 -21.15
CA ASP A 530 12.36 -40.66 -21.34
C ASP A 530 12.91 -39.97 -20.08
N LEU A 531 12.13 -39.89 -18.99
CA LEU A 531 12.57 -39.24 -17.76
C LEU A 531 13.67 -40.08 -17.08
N LYS A 532 14.85 -39.47 -16.88
CA LYS A 532 15.98 -40.09 -16.17
C LYS A 532 15.90 -39.79 -14.67
N GLY A 533 15.08 -40.55 -13.98
CA GLY A 533 14.87 -40.48 -12.52
C GLY A 533 13.41 -40.74 -12.16
N ASP A 534 13.14 -41.12 -10.91
CA ASP A 534 11.78 -41.44 -10.45
C ASP A 534 11.12 -40.27 -9.73
N LEU A 535 9.87 -39.98 -10.08
CA LEU A 535 9.06 -38.98 -9.39
C LEU A 535 8.55 -39.55 -8.06
N ARG A 536 8.72 -38.79 -6.97
CA ARG A 536 8.06 -39.11 -5.70
C ARG A 536 6.54 -39.04 -5.83
N ALA A 537 5.81 -39.69 -4.93
CA ALA A 537 4.34 -39.74 -4.96
C ALA A 537 3.67 -38.35 -5.05
N TYR A 538 4.17 -37.36 -4.29
CA TYR A 538 3.66 -35.99 -4.40
C TYR A 538 4.07 -35.34 -5.73
N GLN A 539 5.29 -35.56 -6.24
CA GLN A 539 5.71 -35.02 -7.54
C GLN A 539 4.87 -35.60 -8.68
N MET A 540 4.53 -36.88 -8.60
CA MET A 540 3.60 -37.54 -9.51
C MET A 540 2.19 -36.93 -9.42
N THR A 541 1.71 -36.64 -8.21
CA THR A 541 0.44 -35.92 -8.00
C THR A 541 0.47 -34.52 -8.62
N GLY A 542 1.60 -33.82 -8.52
CA GLY A 542 1.78 -32.50 -9.12
C GLY A 542 1.86 -32.57 -10.65
N LEU A 543 2.53 -33.57 -11.22
CA LEU A 543 2.50 -33.85 -12.66
C LEU A 543 1.06 -34.15 -13.13
N LYS A 544 0.31 -34.97 -12.41
CA LYS A 544 -1.10 -35.27 -12.68
C LYS A 544 -1.97 -34.03 -12.65
N TRP A 545 -1.75 -33.14 -11.68
CA TRP A 545 -2.45 -31.86 -11.59
C TRP A 545 -2.11 -30.92 -12.76
N LEU A 546 -0.82 -30.79 -13.12
CA LEU A 546 -0.37 -30.03 -14.29
C LEU A 546 -0.99 -30.56 -15.57
N TRP A 547 -0.90 -31.87 -15.79
CA TRP A 547 -1.44 -32.54 -16.98
C TRP A 547 -2.95 -32.38 -17.10
N THR A 548 -3.67 -32.46 -15.98
CA THR A 548 -5.12 -32.26 -15.93
C THR A 548 -5.51 -30.87 -16.38
N ASN A 549 -4.88 -29.83 -15.82
CA ASN A 549 -5.18 -28.44 -16.17
C ASN A 549 -4.81 -28.12 -17.62
N ILE A 550 -3.64 -28.57 -18.07
CA ILE A 550 -3.15 -28.33 -19.43
C ILE A 550 -3.98 -29.06 -20.47
N SER A 551 -4.38 -30.31 -20.21
CA SER A 551 -5.28 -31.05 -21.09
C SER A 551 -6.65 -30.37 -21.22
N LYS A 552 -7.05 -29.60 -20.20
CA LYS A 552 -8.24 -28.76 -20.20
C LYS A 552 -7.97 -27.34 -20.71
N GLY A 553 -6.77 -27.03 -21.22
CA GLY A 553 -6.44 -25.71 -21.78
C GLY A 553 -6.31 -24.59 -20.76
N PHE A 554 -5.93 -24.90 -19.52
CA PHE A 554 -5.64 -23.92 -18.48
C PHE A 554 -4.15 -23.78 -18.21
N GLY A 555 -3.71 -22.55 -17.97
CA GLY A 555 -2.42 -22.27 -17.38
C GLY A 555 -2.40 -22.55 -15.88
N CYS A 556 -1.20 -22.77 -15.34
CA CYS A 556 -0.99 -23.26 -13.97
C CYS A 556 -0.03 -22.36 -13.18
N CYS A 557 -0.29 -22.19 -11.89
CA CYS A 557 0.63 -21.59 -10.93
C CYS A 557 1.12 -22.66 -9.94
N MET A 558 2.40 -23.01 -10.01
CA MET A 558 3.07 -23.88 -9.06
C MET A 558 3.70 -23.05 -7.94
N ALA A 559 3.10 -23.11 -6.77
CA ALA A 559 3.47 -22.35 -5.59
C ALA A 559 3.95 -23.25 -4.43
N ASP A 560 4.43 -24.47 -4.74
CA ASP A 560 5.04 -25.36 -3.76
C ASP A 560 6.27 -24.74 -3.11
N ASP A 561 6.56 -25.13 -1.87
CA ASP A 561 7.77 -24.73 -1.16
C ASP A 561 9.04 -25.02 -1.96
N MET A 562 10.05 -24.19 -1.72
CA MET A 562 11.31 -24.28 -2.43
C MET A 562 12.03 -25.57 -2.08
N GLY A 563 12.48 -26.32 -3.08
CA GLY A 563 13.17 -27.59 -2.85
C GLY A 563 12.28 -28.83 -2.90
N LEU A 564 10.95 -28.70 -3.09
CA LEU A 564 10.06 -29.81 -3.42
C LEU A 564 10.22 -30.36 -4.85
N GLY A 565 11.07 -29.74 -5.67
CA GLY A 565 11.33 -30.15 -7.06
C GLY A 565 10.20 -29.73 -8.00
N LYS A 566 9.93 -28.42 -8.10
CA LYS A 566 9.01 -27.87 -9.11
C LYS A 566 9.57 -28.04 -10.53
N THR A 567 10.87 -27.83 -10.70
CA THR A 567 11.57 -27.93 -11.99
C THR A 567 11.45 -29.32 -12.61
N ILE A 568 11.75 -30.40 -11.88
CA ILE A 568 11.58 -31.77 -12.37
C ILE A 568 10.13 -32.09 -12.77
N GLN A 569 9.13 -31.56 -12.06
CA GLN A 569 7.71 -31.73 -12.43
C GLN A 569 7.39 -31.04 -13.77
N VAL A 570 7.90 -29.83 -14.00
CA VAL A 570 7.74 -29.12 -15.28
C VAL A 570 8.52 -29.81 -16.41
N ILE A 571 9.74 -30.29 -16.15
CA ILE A 571 10.51 -31.08 -17.13
C ILE A 571 9.76 -32.35 -17.51
N SER A 572 9.20 -33.06 -16.53
CA SER A 572 8.39 -34.27 -16.76
C SER A 572 7.17 -33.97 -17.63
N LEU A 573 6.52 -32.83 -17.40
CA LEU A 573 5.42 -32.37 -18.23
C LEU A 573 5.86 -32.07 -19.68
N ILE A 574 7.01 -31.41 -19.88
CA ILE A 574 7.56 -31.12 -21.22
C ILE A 574 7.84 -32.44 -21.96
N LEU A 575 8.47 -33.41 -21.28
CA LEU A 575 8.70 -34.75 -21.83
C LEU A 575 7.38 -35.43 -22.21
N LYS A 576 6.37 -35.42 -21.32
CA LYS A 576 5.08 -36.05 -21.63
C LYS A 576 4.37 -35.39 -22.81
N LEU A 577 4.45 -34.06 -22.94
CA LEU A 577 3.91 -33.34 -24.09
C LEU A 577 4.62 -33.70 -25.40
N LYS A 578 5.94 -33.97 -25.35
CA LYS A 578 6.72 -34.42 -26.51
C LYS A 578 6.37 -35.87 -26.87
N GLU A 579 6.29 -36.76 -25.89
CA GLU A 579 5.92 -38.18 -26.05
C GLU A 579 4.54 -38.34 -26.72
N GLU A 580 3.56 -37.55 -26.30
CA GLU A 580 2.18 -37.55 -26.83
C GLU A 580 2.04 -36.72 -28.14
N ASN A 581 3.14 -36.25 -28.72
CA ASN A 581 3.16 -35.36 -29.91
C ASN A 581 2.29 -34.10 -29.78
N LYS A 582 2.09 -33.60 -28.57
CA LYS A 582 1.35 -32.37 -28.27
C LYS A 582 2.22 -31.12 -28.30
N LEU A 583 3.54 -31.27 -28.21
CA LEU A 583 4.50 -30.16 -28.31
C LEU A 583 4.86 -29.87 -29.78
N LYS A 584 4.15 -28.93 -30.41
CA LYS A 584 4.38 -28.55 -31.83
C LYS A 584 5.40 -27.42 -32.01
N ASN A 585 5.58 -26.60 -30.99
CA ASN A 585 6.41 -25.40 -30.97
C ASN A 585 7.36 -25.46 -29.76
N PRO A 586 8.51 -24.77 -29.79
CA PRO A 586 9.48 -24.80 -28.70
C PRO A 586 8.90 -24.26 -27.38
N VAL A 587 9.45 -24.75 -26.27
CA VAL A 587 9.18 -24.25 -24.91
C VAL A 587 10.13 -23.10 -24.59
N LEU A 588 9.60 -21.97 -24.13
CA LEU A 588 10.40 -20.86 -23.61
C LEU A 588 10.38 -20.89 -22.08
N VAL A 589 11.56 -20.98 -21.47
CA VAL A 589 11.73 -20.87 -20.02
C VAL A 589 12.38 -19.53 -19.70
N VAL A 590 11.67 -18.67 -18.98
CA VAL A 590 12.15 -17.37 -18.50
C VAL A 590 12.46 -17.50 -17.02
N CYS A 591 13.73 -17.36 -16.65
CA CYS A 591 14.19 -17.49 -15.27
C CYS A 591 15.19 -16.38 -14.90
N PRO A 592 15.47 -16.15 -13.60
CA PRO A 592 16.56 -15.27 -13.20
C PRO A 592 17.91 -15.76 -13.77
N THR A 593 18.83 -14.83 -14.06
CA THR A 593 20.14 -15.16 -14.64
C THR A 593 20.91 -16.20 -13.82
N THR A 594 20.72 -16.19 -12.49
CA THR A 594 21.33 -17.13 -11.56
C THR A 594 20.78 -18.56 -11.66
N LEU A 595 19.57 -18.76 -12.18
CA LEU A 595 18.92 -20.07 -12.31
C LEU A 595 19.16 -20.73 -13.67
N MET A 596 19.63 -19.98 -14.67
CA MET A 596 19.87 -20.49 -16.04
C MET A 596 20.74 -21.75 -16.05
N GLY A 597 21.87 -21.73 -15.33
CA GLY A 597 22.78 -22.87 -15.24
C GLY A 597 22.14 -24.09 -14.58
N ASN A 598 21.36 -23.87 -13.51
CA ASN A 598 20.65 -24.95 -12.82
C ASN A 598 19.59 -25.59 -13.72
N TRP A 599 18.80 -24.81 -14.44
CA TRP A 599 17.85 -25.33 -15.42
C TRP A 599 18.53 -26.16 -16.51
N MET A 600 19.68 -25.70 -17.03
CA MET A 600 20.43 -26.44 -18.03
C MET A 600 20.94 -27.79 -17.49
N LYS A 601 21.51 -27.80 -16.27
CA LYS A 601 21.98 -29.01 -15.60
C LYS A 601 20.82 -29.99 -15.34
N GLU A 602 19.69 -29.51 -14.83
CA GLU A 602 18.51 -30.35 -14.58
C GLU A 602 17.90 -30.91 -15.87
N LEU A 603 17.83 -30.13 -16.95
CA LEU A 603 17.38 -30.61 -18.25
C LEU A 603 18.30 -31.70 -18.82
N GLN A 604 19.63 -31.52 -18.73
CA GLN A 604 20.59 -32.54 -19.15
C GLN A 604 20.55 -33.80 -18.29
N MET A 605 20.33 -33.65 -16.99
CA MET A 605 20.26 -34.75 -16.04
C MET A 605 18.98 -35.57 -16.19
N PHE A 606 17.81 -34.92 -16.16
CA PHE A 606 16.51 -35.60 -16.12
C PHE A 606 15.91 -35.83 -17.51
N ALA A 607 16.27 -35.04 -18.52
CA ALA A 607 15.66 -35.09 -19.85
C ALA A 607 16.70 -34.92 -20.98
N PRO A 608 17.75 -35.77 -21.05
CA PRO A 608 18.80 -35.66 -22.07
C PRO A 608 18.29 -35.83 -23.52
N SER A 609 17.08 -36.36 -23.72
CA SER A 609 16.44 -36.48 -25.04
C SER A 609 15.84 -35.16 -25.55
N LEU A 610 15.79 -34.11 -24.73
CA LEU A 610 15.36 -32.76 -25.14
C LEU A 610 16.54 -31.96 -25.72
N LYS A 611 16.35 -31.37 -26.90
CA LYS A 611 17.30 -30.41 -27.46
C LYS A 611 17.12 -29.07 -26.77
N THR A 612 18.15 -28.60 -26.08
CA THR A 612 18.09 -27.37 -25.28
C THR A 612 19.06 -26.31 -25.81
N ALA A 613 18.67 -25.03 -25.72
CA ALA A 613 19.52 -23.90 -26.07
C ALA A 613 19.35 -22.73 -25.10
N THR A 614 20.41 -21.94 -24.93
CA THR A 614 20.39 -20.71 -24.11
C THR A 614 20.37 -19.47 -25.00
N TYR A 615 19.35 -18.62 -24.84
CA TYR A 615 19.24 -17.31 -25.49
C TYR A 615 19.67 -16.21 -24.52
N HIS A 616 20.98 -15.98 -24.44
CA HIS A 616 21.62 -15.01 -23.55
C HIS A 616 23.01 -14.59 -24.08
N GLY A 617 23.49 -13.40 -23.71
CA GLY A 617 24.80 -12.88 -24.16
C GLY A 617 24.72 -11.95 -25.37
N ILE A 618 25.86 -11.43 -25.82
CA ILE A 618 25.93 -10.37 -26.85
C ILE A 618 25.63 -10.92 -28.25
N ASP A 619 26.16 -12.09 -28.60
CA ASP A 619 25.99 -12.75 -29.92
C ASP A 619 24.83 -13.77 -29.95
N ARG A 620 23.81 -13.57 -29.11
CA ARG A 620 22.68 -14.49 -28.97
C ARG A 620 21.90 -14.63 -30.27
N LYS A 621 21.62 -15.87 -30.67
CA LYS A 621 20.79 -16.22 -31.84
C LYS A 621 19.67 -17.14 -31.41
N LEU A 622 18.48 -16.90 -31.94
CA LEU A 622 17.31 -17.70 -31.61
C LEU A 622 17.30 -18.96 -32.49
N ASP A 623 17.48 -20.14 -31.87
CA ASP A 623 17.38 -21.42 -32.57
C ASP A 623 16.04 -22.11 -32.25
N LEU A 624 15.12 -22.03 -33.21
CA LEU A 624 13.78 -22.63 -33.10
C LEU A 624 13.76 -24.14 -33.34
N LYS A 625 14.89 -24.76 -33.70
CA LYS A 625 14.99 -26.22 -33.90
C LYS A 625 15.17 -27.00 -32.58
N CYS A 626 15.31 -26.28 -31.46
CA CYS A 626 15.39 -26.85 -30.13
C CYS A 626 13.99 -27.10 -29.54
N ASP A 627 13.90 -28.03 -28.59
CA ASP A 627 12.67 -28.29 -27.84
C ASP A 627 12.48 -27.27 -26.71
N VAL A 628 13.56 -26.84 -26.05
CA VAL A 628 13.53 -25.90 -24.92
C VAL A 628 14.56 -24.79 -25.10
N ILE A 629 14.13 -23.54 -24.91
CA ILE A 629 14.97 -22.34 -24.97
C ILE A 629 14.95 -21.64 -23.61
N LEU A 630 16.12 -21.41 -23.03
CA LEU A 630 16.31 -20.73 -21.75
C LEU A 630 16.69 -19.26 -21.96
N THR A 631 16.00 -18.34 -21.29
CA THR A 631 16.33 -16.91 -21.30
C THR A 631 16.02 -16.24 -19.96
N THR A 632 16.30 -14.93 -19.88
CA THR A 632 16.13 -14.16 -18.65
C THR A 632 15.13 -13.01 -18.80
N TYR A 633 14.56 -12.57 -17.68
CA TYR A 633 13.64 -11.42 -17.63
C TYR A 633 14.23 -10.16 -18.28
N ALA A 634 15.53 -9.91 -18.08
CA ALA A 634 16.23 -8.76 -18.66
C ALA A 634 16.29 -8.85 -20.19
N ILE A 635 16.60 -10.02 -20.75
CA ILE A 635 16.65 -10.23 -22.19
C ILE A 635 15.24 -10.17 -22.80
N MET A 636 14.23 -10.75 -22.13
CA MET A 636 12.84 -10.67 -22.57
C MET A 636 12.35 -9.23 -22.74
N ARG A 637 12.79 -8.31 -21.89
CA ARG A 637 12.47 -6.88 -22.00
C ARG A 637 13.14 -6.23 -23.21
N ILE A 638 14.38 -6.59 -23.53
CA ILE A 638 15.16 -5.97 -24.59
C ILE A 638 14.73 -6.50 -25.97
N ASP A 639 14.56 -7.82 -26.09
CA ASP A 639 14.33 -8.51 -27.37
C ASP A 639 12.86 -8.95 -27.55
N VAL A 640 11.93 -8.29 -26.88
CA VAL A 640 10.50 -8.67 -26.93
C VAL A 640 9.95 -8.78 -28.35
N GLU A 641 10.37 -7.88 -29.24
CA GLU A 641 9.90 -7.86 -30.64
C GLU A 641 10.41 -9.06 -31.44
N GLU A 642 11.58 -9.60 -31.12
CA GLU A 642 12.07 -10.84 -31.73
C GLU A 642 11.30 -12.05 -31.21
N MET A 643 11.01 -12.07 -29.90
CA MET A 643 10.25 -13.16 -29.27
C MET A 643 8.78 -13.22 -29.72
N LYS A 644 8.17 -12.06 -30.02
CA LYS A 644 6.78 -11.93 -30.50
C LYS A 644 6.56 -12.44 -31.93
N LYS A 645 7.62 -12.50 -32.75
CA LYS A 645 7.51 -13.01 -34.13
C LYS A 645 7.17 -14.51 -34.17
N ASN A 646 7.42 -15.21 -33.08
CA ASN A 646 7.28 -16.66 -32.98
C ASN A 646 6.12 -17.06 -32.06
N THR A 647 5.58 -18.25 -32.31
CA THR A 647 4.60 -18.90 -31.43
C THR A 647 5.28 -19.95 -30.58
N TRP A 648 4.96 -19.97 -29.29
CA TRP A 648 5.57 -20.86 -28.31
C TRP A 648 4.60 -21.99 -27.95
N GLY A 649 5.09 -23.21 -27.78
CA GLY A 649 4.25 -24.33 -27.34
C GLY A 649 3.92 -24.22 -25.87
N MET A 650 4.88 -23.73 -25.10
CA MET A 650 4.74 -23.45 -23.68
C MET A 650 5.64 -22.28 -23.27
N VAL A 651 5.17 -21.43 -22.37
CA VAL A 651 5.99 -20.42 -21.69
C VAL A 651 5.98 -20.70 -20.20
N VAL A 652 7.16 -20.95 -19.65
CA VAL A 652 7.39 -21.17 -18.22
C VAL A 652 8.08 -19.94 -17.65
N VAL A 653 7.53 -19.40 -16.58
CA VAL A 653 8.08 -18.25 -15.86
C VAL A 653 8.48 -18.73 -14.47
N ASP A 654 9.79 -18.83 -14.22
CA ASP A 654 10.34 -19.25 -12.94
C ASP A 654 10.68 -18.06 -12.05
N GLU A 655 10.44 -18.18 -10.75
CA GLU A 655 10.41 -17.04 -9.81
C GLU A 655 9.44 -15.95 -10.29
N ALA A 656 8.17 -16.31 -10.46
CA ALA A 656 7.09 -15.49 -11.00
C ALA A 656 6.79 -14.21 -10.20
N GLN A 657 7.36 -14.03 -9.01
CA GLN A 657 7.37 -12.74 -8.31
C GLN A 657 8.03 -11.63 -9.15
N ASN A 658 8.88 -11.98 -10.13
CA ASN A 658 9.41 -11.02 -11.10
C ASN A 658 8.32 -10.38 -11.99
N ILE A 659 7.13 -10.97 -12.12
CA ILE A 659 6.01 -10.39 -12.89
C ILE A 659 4.87 -9.85 -12.02
N LYS A 660 5.15 -9.59 -10.73
CA LYS A 660 4.13 -9.18 -9.75
C LYS A 660 3.48 -7.83 -10.05
N ASN A 661 4.23 -6.89 -10.63
CA ASN A 661 3.69 -5.59 -11.02
C ASN A 661 3.26 -5.62 -12.50
N PRO A 662 1.97 -5.42 -12.80
CA PRO A 662 1.42 -5.51 -14.15
C PRO A 662 1.94 -4.44 -15.11
N ASP A 663 2.36 -3.28 -14.59
CA ASP A 663 2.75 -2.12 -15.40
C ASP A 663 4.23 -2.15 -15.82
N THR A 664 5.03 -3.08 -15.27
CA THR A 664 6.46 -3.13 -15.58
C THR A 664 6.71 -3.66 -16.99
N ALA A 665 7.73 -3.10 -17.66
CA ALA A 665 8.10 -3.48 -19.02
C ALA A 665 8.37 -4.98 -19.21
N GLN A 666 8.95 -5.65 -18.21
CA GLN A 666 9.20 -7.10 -18.27
C GLN A 666 7.91 -7.92 -18.19
N THR A 667 6.96 -7.54 -17.33
CA THR A 667 5.64 -8.19 -17.24
C THR A 667 4.87 -8.02 -18.54
N LEU A 668 4.84 -6.81 -19.09
CA LEU A 668 4.19 -6.53 -20.37
C LEU A 668 4.82 -7.33 -21.52
N ALA A 669 6.17 -7.43 -21.54
CA ALA A 669 6.88 -8.21 -22.54
C ALA A 669 6.49 -9.70 -22.48
N ILE A 670 6.52 -10.32 -21.29
CA ILE A 670 6.18 -11.73 -21.11
C ILE A 670 4.70 -11.99 -21.45
N LYS A 671 3.77 -11.14 -20.98
CA LYS A 671 2.33 -11.27 -21.25
C LYS A 671 1.94 -11.08 -22.71
N SER A 672 2.81 -10.44 -23.51
CA SER A 672 2.59 -10.23 -24.94
C SER A 672 2.89 -11.46 -25.80
N LEU A 673 3.57 -12.48 -25.25
CA LEU A 673 3.92 -13.70 -25.98
C LEU A 673 2.69 -14.55 -26.29
N LYS A 674 2.68 -15.12 -27.49
CA LYS A 674 1.67 -16.10 -27.92
C LYS A 674 2.13 -17.50 -27.53
N SER A 675 1.38 -18.15 -26.65
CA SER A 675 1.67 -19.51 -26.17
C SER A 675 0.40 -20.28 -25.89
N ASP A 676 0.41 -21.56 -26.23
CA ASP A 676 -0.70 -22.50 -25.96
C ASP A 676 -0.77 -22.85 -24.47
N ILE A 677 0.39 -22.99 -23.82
CA ILE A 677 0.50 -23.36 -22.41
C ILE A 677 1.31 -22.31 -21.65
N LYS A 678 0.88 -21.97 -20.43
CA LYS A 678 1.57 -21.00 -19.57
C LYS A 678 1.68 -21.51 -18.13
N ILE A 679 2.89 -21.51 -17.60
CA ILE A 679 3.17 -21.98 -16.24
C ILE A 679 3.93 -20.89 -15.50
N ALA A 680 3.43 -20.51 -14.32
CA ALA A 680 4.13 -19.67 -13.38
C ALA A 680 4.65 -20.55 -12.22
N MET A 681 5.92 -20.41 -11.86
CA MET A 681 6.53 -21.08 -10.71
C MET A 681 6.96 -20.03 -9.68
N THR A 682 6.58 -20.23 -8.42
CA THR A 682 6.94 -19.32 -7.31
C THR A 682 7.06 -20.11 -6.01
N GLY A 683 7.76 -19.56 -5.00
CA GLY A 683 7.72 -20.07 -3.62
C GLY A 683 6.51 -19.57 -2.83
N THR A 684 5.96 -18.41 -3.20
CA THR A 684 4.80 -17.79 -2.55
C THR A 684 3.90 -17.15 -3.60
N PRO A 685 2.61 -17.53 -3.70
CA PRO A 685 1.73 -17.07 -4.77
C PRO A 685 1.23 -15.63 -4.57
N VAL A 686 1.28 -15.11 -3.33
CA VAL A 686 0.95 -13.72 -2.97
C VAL A 686 1.99 -13.26 -1.96
N GLU A 687 2.72 -12.17 -2.25
CA GLU A 687 3.72 -11.61 -1.34
C GLU A 687 3.17 -10.43 -0.54
N ASN A 688 2.47 -9.48 -1.18
CA ASN A 688 2.11 -8.20 -0.53
C ASN A 688 0.70 -7.66 -0.87
N ARG A 689 0.20 -7.88 -2.09
CA ARG A 689 -1.08 -7.30 -2.57
C ARG A 689 -1.82 -8.28 -3.48
N LEU A 690 -3.15 -8.28 -3.43
CA LEU A 690 -4.00 -9.07 -4.32
C LEU A 690 -3.81 -8.70 -5.80
N THR A 691 -3.33 -7.49 -6.09
CA THR A 691 -2.95 -7.10 -7.47
C THR A 691 -1.79 -7.93 -8.02
N GLU A 692 -0.92 -8.48 -7.18
CA GLU A 692 0.17 -9.37 -7.59
C GLU A 692 -0.39 -10.73 -8.06
N LEU A 693 -1.36 -11.27 -7.30
CA LEU A 693 -2.11 -12.46 -7.69
C LEU A 693 -2.79 -12.26 -9.03
N TRP A 694 -3.47 -11.12 -9.21
CA TRP A 694 -4.09 -10.77 -10.49
C TRP A 694 -3.07 -10.74 -11.63
N SER A 695 -1.88 -10.17 -11.41
CA SER A 695 -0.85 -10.11 -12.47
C SER A 695 -0.41 -11.51 -12.91
N ILE A 696 -0.19 -12.44 -11.96
CA ILE A 696 0.17 -13.84 -12.25
C ILE A 696 -0.99 -14.54 -12.96
N PHE A 697 -2.23 -14.34 -12.49
CA PHE A 697 -3.42 -14.94 -13.08
C PHE A 697 -3.69 -14.46 -14.51
N ASP A 698 -3.49 -13.18 -14.77
CA ASP A 698 -3.61 -12.58 -16.10
C ASP A 698 -2.53 -13.10 -17.06
N PHE A 699 -1.37 -13.52 -16.55
CA PHE A 699 -0.38 -14.26 -17.35
C PHE A 699 -0.89 -15.67 -17.69
N ILE A 700 -1.20 -16.50 -16.68
CA ILE A 700 -1.52 -17.93 -16.89
C ILE A 700 -2.88 -18.14 -17.58
N ASN A 701 -3.90 -17.37 -17.23
CA ASN A 701 -5.28 -17.48 -17.72
C ASN A 701 -5.84 -16.06 -17.98
N LYS A 702 -5.37 -15.45 -19.08
CA LYS A 702 -5.71 -14.06 -19.44
C LYS A 702 -7.23 -13.83 -19.47
N GLY A 703 -7.68 -12.80 -18.76
CA GLY A 703 -9.09 -12.42 -18.66
C GLY A 703 -9.94 -13.21 -17.65
N TYR A 704 -9.42 -14.27 -17.03
CA TYR A 704 -10.18 -15.09 -16.08
C TYR A 704 -10.68 -14.31 -14.86
N LEU A 705 -9.88 -13.37 -14.34
CA LEU A 705 -10.25 -12.48 -13.23
C LEU A 705 -10.76 -11.10 -13.69
N GLY A 706 -11.10 -10.95 -14.97
CA GLY A 706 -11.48 -9.67 -15.56
C GLY A 706 -10.33 -8.66 -15.65
N SER A 707 -10.67 -7.40 -15.90
CA SER A 707 -9.69 -6.31 -15.97
C SER A 707 -9.14 -5.96 -14.58
N LEU A 708 -7.95 -5.34 -14.52
CA LEU A 708 -7.35 -4.89 -13.25
C LEU A 708 -8.30 -3.97 -12.46
N LYS A 709 -9.03 -3.08 -13.15
CA LYS A 709 -9.99 -2.16 -12.52
C LYS A 709 -11.18 -2.90 -11.90
N GLU A 710 -11.74 -3.87 -12.63
CA GLU A 710 -12.85 -4.69 -12.13
C GLU A 710 -12.41 -5.57 -10.96
N PHE A 711 -11.23 -6.17 -11.06
CA PHE A 711 -10.65 -6.96 -9.98
C PHE A 711 -10.39 -6.11 -8.73
N GLN A 712 -9.87 -4.89 -8.90
CA GLN A 712 -9.67 -3.96 -7.79
C GLN A 712 -10.98 -3.58 -7.12
N LYS A 713 -12.02 -3.25 -7.90
CA LYS A 713 -13.35 -2.89 -7.38
C LYS A 713 -14.03 -4.07 -6.69
N SER A 714 -13.89 -5.27 -7.25
CA SER A 714 -14.67 -6.46 -6.83
C SER A 714 -13.98 -7.28 -5.74
N TYR A 715 -12.65 -7.28 -5.70
CA TYR A 715 -11.88 -8.08 -4.76
C TYR A 715 -10.84 -7.26 -3.99
N ALA A 716 -9.91 -6.58 -4.67
CA ALA A 716 -8.75 -6.01 -3.99
C ALA A 716 -9.13 -4.94 -2.94
N VAL A 717 -9.93 -3.95 -3.31
CA VAL A 717 -10.34 -2.86 -2.39
C VAL A 717 -11.22 -3.38 -1.24
N PRO A 718 -12.28 -4.18 -1.50
CA PRO A 718 -13.06 -4.83 -0.43
C PRO A 718 -12.26 -5.69 0.55
N ILE A 719 -11.30 -6.47 0.06
CA ILE A 719 -10.54 -7.38 0.92
C ILE A 719 -9.41 -6.64 1.65
N GLU A 720 -8.66 -5.78 0.97
CA GLU A 720 -7.49 -5.10 1.55
C GLU A 720 -7.89 -3.90 2.42
N ARG A 721 -8.83 -3.06 1.97
CA ARG A 721 -9.23 -1.84 2.69
C ARG A 721 -10.38 -2.08 3.66
N PHE A 722 -11.37 -2.88 3.26
CA PHE A 722 -12.59 -3.10 4.03
C PHE A 722 -12.62 -4.45 4.79
N LYS A 723 -11.57 -5.29 4.65
CA LYS A 723 -11.38 -6.58 5.35
C LYS A 723 -12.57 -7.55 5.22
N GLU A 724 -13.26 -7.55 4.07
CA GLU A 724 -14.41 -8.42 3.81
C GLU A 724 -14.02 -9.90 3.64
N LYS A 725 -14.28 -10.73 4.65
CA LYS A 725 -13.94 -12.18 4.66
C LYS A 725 -14.73 -13.02 3.63
N SER A 726 -15.97 -12.63 3.33
CA SER A 726 -16.83 -13.35 2.38
C SER A 726 -16.26 -13.30 0.95
N ARG A 727 -15.79 -12.12 0.51
CA ARG A 727 -15.13 -11.94 -0.79
C ARG A 727 -13.78 -12.63 -0.88
N ALA A 728 -13.00 -12.64 0.21
CA ALA A 728 -11.75 -13.38 0.28
C ALA A 728 -11.96 -14.88 0.08
N SER A 729 -13.01 -15.45 0.69
CA SER A 729 -13.35 -16.86 0.56
C SER A 729 -13.78 -17.22 -0.88
N LYS A 730 -14.58 -16.37 -1.51
CA LYS A 730 -15.00 -16.54 -2.92
C LYS A 730 -13.82 -16.47 -3.89
N LEU A 731 -12.90 -15.50 -3.70
CA LEU A 731 -11.68 -15.42 -4.49
C LEU A 731 -10.81 -16.66 -4.33
N LYS A 732 -10.67 -17.18 -3.11
CA LYS A 732 -9.89 -18.41 -2.84
C LYS A 732 -10.45 -19.60 -3.60
N LEU A 733 -11.76 -19.79 -3.61
CA LEU A 733 -12.42 -20.88 -4.35
C LEU A 733 -12.21 -20.75 -5.87
N SER A 734 -12.27 -19.54 -6.41
CA SER A 734 -12.11 -19.32 -7.86
C SER A 734 -10.66 -19.51 -8.35
N VAL A 735 -9.66 -19.25 -7.51
CA VAL A 735 -8.24 -19.41 -7.87
C VAL A 735 -7.68 -20.80 -7.57
N SER A 736 -8.25 -21.51 -6.59
CA SER A 736 -7.73 -22.80 -6.09
C SER A 736 -7.48 -23.87 -7.16
N PRO A 737 -8.32 -24.04 -8.21
CA PRO A 737 -8.06 -25.07 -9.23
C PRO A 737 -6.76 -24.87 -10.02
N PHE A 738 -6.29 -23.62 -10.11
CA PHE A 738 -5.16 -23.21 -10.94
C PHE A 738 -3.88 -22.93 -10.13
N VAL A 739 -3.94 -23.07 -8.80
CA VAL A 739 -2.81 -22.88 -7.89
C VAL A 739 -2.56 -24.16 -7.11
N LEU A 740 -1.38 -24.75 -7.26
CA LEU A 740 -0.91 -25.85 -6.44
C LEU A 740 0.12 -25.35 -5.43
N ARG A 741 -0.15 -25.52 -4.14
CA ARG A 741 0.78 -25.15 -3.05
C ARG A 741 0.85 -26.27 -2.02
N ARG A 742 2.05 -26.80 -1.82
CA ARG A 742 2.38 -27.78 -0.77
C ARG A 742 3.53 -27.27 0.08
N LEU A 743 3.44 -27.50 1.38
CA LEU A 743 4.45 -27.11 2.35
C LEU A 743 5.37 -28.28 2.68
N LYS A 744 6.63 -28.02 3.03
CA LYS A 744 7.55 -29.08 3.51
C LYS A 744 7.13 -29.69 4.85
N THR A 745 6.40 -28.92 5.65
CA THR A 745 5.86 -29.35 6.94
C THR A 745 4.68 -30.32 6.79
N ASP A 746 4.16 -30.49 5.58
CA ASP A 746 3.10 -31.45 5.31
C ASP A 746 3.67 -32.87 5.32
N LYS A 747 3.36 -33.61 6.39
CA LYS A 747 3.78 -35.01 6.59
C LYS A 747 3.26 -35.95 5.50
N HIS A 748 2.23 -35.56 4.74
CA HIS A 748 1.76 -36.34 3.59
C HIS A 748 2.58 -36.11 2.31
N VAL A 749 3.39 -35.04 2.26
CA VAL A 749 4.24 -34.69 1.11
C VAL A 749 5.66 -35.21 1.32
N ILE A 750 6.17 -35.20 2.54
CA ILE A 750 7.54 -35.59 2.85
C ILE A 750 7.60 -36.48 4.09
N SER A 751 7.78 -37.79 3.89
CA SER A 751 8.12 -38.76 4.96
C SER A 751 9.63 -38.95 5.15
N ASP A 752 10.43 -38.55 4.15
CA ASP A 752 11.83 -38.96 4.01
C ASP A 752 12.84 -37.83 4.20
N LEU A 753 12.40 -36.58 4.40
CA LEU A 753 13.33 -35.53 4.80
C LEU A 753 13.63 -35.72 6.30
N PRO A 754 14.91 -35.73 6.69
CA PRO A 754 15.32 -35.81 8.09
C PRO A 754 14.87 -34.56 8.86
N ASP A 755 14.92 -34.57 10.19
CA ASP A 755 14.39 -33.44 10.97
C ASP A 755 15.21 -32.16 10.74
N LYS A 756 14.51 -31.03 10.50
CA LYS A 756 15.08 -29.68 10.51
C LYS A 756 14.97 -29.13 11.94
N MET A 757 16.09 -28.97 12.63
CA MET A 757 16.13 -28.36 13.96
C MET A 757 16.61 -26.91 13.86
N VAL A 758 15.74 -25.96 14.19
CA VAL A 758 16.07 -24.54 14.23
C VAL A 758 16.35 -24.13 15.68
N MET A 759 17.57 -23.66 15.93
CA MET A 759 18.05 -23.23 17.24
C MET A 759 18.43 -21.76 17.18
N ASN A 760 17.98 -20.99 18.17
CA ASN A 760 18.48 -19.64 18.40
C ASN A 760 19.73 -19.75 19.29
N ASP A 761 20.88 -19.36 18.76
CA ASP A 761 22.15 -19.29 19.46
C ASP A 761 22.38 -17.85 19.91
N TYR A 762 22.27 -17.64 21.21
CA TYR A 762 22.37 -16.32 21.81
C TYR A 762 23.82 -15.92 22.08
N CYS A 763 24.16 -14.69 21.70
CA CYS A 763 25.50 -14.10 21.84
C CYS A 763 25.42 -12.84 22.70
N TYR A 764 26.47 -12.56 23.49
CA TYR A 764 26.59 -11.28 24.21
C TYR A 764 27.47 -10.31 23.41
N LEU A 765 27.20 -9.01 23.49
CA LEU A 765 28.14 -8.02 22.96
C LEU A 765 29.44 -8.03 23.76
N ALA A 766 30.58 -7.97 23.06
CA ALA A 766 31.86 -7.65 23.69
C ALA A 766 31.80 -6.24 24.30
N LYS A 767 32.63 -5.95 25.31
CA LYS A 767 32.64 -4.63 25.98
C LYS A 767 32.87 -3.48 24.99
N SER A 768 33.79 -3.66 24.05
CA SER A 768 34.06 -2.69 22.99
C SER A 768 32.87 -2.51 22.03
N GLN A 769 32.15 -3.59 21.72
CA GLN A 769 30.93 -3.53 20.91
C GLN A 769 29.81 -2.78 21.63
N ALA A 770 29.59 -3.04 22.93
CA ALA A 770 28.54 -2.38 23.70
C ALA A 770 28.74 -0.85 23.73
N ILE A 771 29.97 -0.41 24.01
CA ILE A 771 30.34 1.02 23.99
C ILE A 771 30.13 1.62 22.61
N LEU A 772 30.59 0.93 21.55
CA LEU A 772 30.43 1.40 20.17
C LEU A 772 28.96 1.45 19.75
N TYR A 773 28.16 0.46 20.14
CA TYR A 773 26.74 0.34 19.88
C TYR A 773 25.99 1.51 20.51
N GLU A 774 26.17 1.74 21.81
CA GLU A 774 25.48 2.80 22.55
C GLU A 774 25.86 4.19 22.04
N LYS A 775 27.16 4.43 21.81
CA LYS A 775 27.64 5.67 21.21
C LYS A 775 27.02 5.92 19.83
N THR A 776 27.01 4.91 18.96
CA THR A 776 26.46 5.04 17.61
C THR A 776 24.95 5.26 17.64
N LEU A 777 24.24 4.55 18.52
CA LEU A 777 22.81 4.74 18.73
C LEU A 777 22.51 6.18 19.13
N ASN A 778 23.16 6.69 20.18
CA ASN A 778 22.91 8.04 20.68
C ASN A 778 23.25 9.11 19.62
N GLU A 779 24.42 9.01 18.96
CA GLU A 779 24.82 9.95 17.90
C GLU A 779 23.90 9.94 16.68
N MET A 780 23.37 8.77 16.31
CA MET A 780 22.45 8.65 15.18
C MET A 780 21.01 9.01 15.57
N MET A 781 20.60 8.77 16.81
CA MET A 781 19.29 9.18 17.32
C MET A 781 19.19 10.70 17.44
N GLU A 782 20.25 11.38 17.89
CA GLU A 782 20.35 12.86 17.83
C GLU A 782 20.21 13.39 16.40
N LYS A 783 20.77 12.67 15.41
CA LYS A 783 20.58 13.02 13.99
C LYS A 783 19.15 12.73 13.54
N ILE A 784 18.58 11.58 13.91
CA ILE A 784 17.23 11.15 13.51
C ILE A 784 16.16 12.11 14.06
N SER A 785 16.30 12.57 15.30
CA SER A 785 15.38 13.55 15.90
C SER A 785 15.37 14.89 15.17
N GLY A 786 16.45 15.21 14.44
CA GLY A 786 16.53 16.38 13.56
C GLY A 786 16.03 16.15 12.13
N PHE A 787 15.55 14.95 11.77
CA PHE A 787 15.10 14.67 10.40
C PHE A 787 13.68 14.11 10.38
N THR A 788 12.98 14.33 9.27
CA THR A 788 11.56 14.03 9.13
C THR A 788 11.28 13.58 7.67
N GLY A 789 10.20 12.82 7.44
CA GLY A 789 9.88 12.30 6.09
C GLY A 789 10.87 11.25 5.55
N VAL A 790 11.17 11.28 4.24
CA VAL A 790 12.05 10.29 3.58
C VAL A 790 13.47 10.29 4.16
N ASN A 791 13.97 11.47 4.57
CA ASN A 791 15.28 11.60 5.21
C ASN A 791 15.32 10.95 6.60
N ARG A 792 14.23 11.01 7.39
CA ARG A 792 14.12 10.27 8.65
C ARG A 792 14.18 8.77 8.40
N ARG A 793 13.36 8.26 7.47
CA ARG A 793 13.36 6.85 7.08
C ARG A 793 14.76 6.42 6.63
N GLY A 794 15.42 7.21 5.79
CA GLY A 794 16.79 6.96 5.34
C GLY A 794 17.81 6.90 6.49
N ASN A 795 17.72 7.78 7.48
CA ASN A 795 18.60 7.76 8.65
C ASN A 795 18.29 6.61 9.61
N ILE A 796 17.02 6.21 9.78
CA ILE A 796 16.65 4.99 10.52
C ILE A 796 17.23 3.75 9.84
N PHE A 797 17.16 3.65 8.51
CA PHE A 797 17.81 2.56 7.76
C PHE A 797 19.33 2.56 7.95
N LYS A 798 19.97 3.74 7.98
CA LYS A 798 21.40 3.86 8.29
C LYS A 798 21.72 3.40 9.71
N LEU A 799 20.90 3.77 10.70
CA LEU A 799 21.03 3.32 12.09
C LEU A 799 20.94 1.80 12.19
N ILE A 800 19.88 1.21 11.64
CA ILE A 800 19.70 -0.25 11.58
C ILE A 800 20.93 -0.93 10.96
N THR A 801 21.40 -0.41 9.83
CA THR A 801 22.56 -0.97 9.12
C THR A 801 23.81 -0.86 9.98
N ALA A 802 24.04 0.28 10.64
CA ALA A 802 25.19 0.49 11.51
C ALA A 802 25.17 -0.46 12.72
N LEU A 803 24.03 -0.56 13.41
CA LEU A 803 23.89 -1.43 14.58
C LEU A 803 24.01 -2.92 14.21
N LYS A 804 23.48 -3.35 13.05
CA LYS A 804 23.72 -4.70 12.50
C LYS A 804 25.21 -4.97 12.30
N GLN A 805 25.93 -4.04 11.66
CA GLN A 805 27.37 -4.18 11.44
C GLN A 805 28.16 -4.24 12.76
N ILE A 806 27.79 -3.42 13.76
CA ILE A 806 28.42 -3.44 15.09
C ILE A 806 28.18 -4.77 15.80
N CYS A 807 26.95 -5.29 15.78
CA CYS A 807 26.61 -6.59 16.36
C CYS A 807 27.39 -7.73 15.69
N ASN A 808 27.58 -7.65 14.39
CA ASN A 808 28.36 -8.62 13.62
C ASN A 808 29.85 -8.58 13.97
N HIS A 809 30.48 -7.42 13.87
CA HIS A 809 31.88 -7.19 14.28
C HIS A 809 32.23 -5.69 14.25
N PRO A 810 32.91 -5.10 15.26
CA PRO A 810 33.31 -3.69 15.26
C PRO A 810 34.04 -3.22 14.00
N TYR A 811 34.99 -4.03 13.52
CA TYR A 811 35.73 -3.79 12.27
C TYR A 811 34.82 -3.60 11.06
N GLN A 812 33.68 -4.31 10.99
CA GLN A 812 32.76 -4.22 9.85
C GLN A 812 32.17 -2.81 9.71
N PHE A 813 31.89 -2.15 10.85
CA PHE A 813 31.39 -0.79 10.90
C PHE A 813 32.52 0.25 10.81
N LEU A 814 33.58 0.09 11.61
CA LEU A 814 34.68 1.07 11.69
C LEU A 814 35.61 1.04 10.47
N LYS A 815 35.60 -0.04 9.69
CA LYS A 815 36.50 -0.31 8.54
C LYS A 815 38.01 -0.19 8.87
N SER A 816 38.34 -0.26 10.16
CA SER A 816 39.68 -0.08 10.70
C SER A 816 39.77 -0.75 12.08
N GLY A 817 40.99 -1.11 12.50
CA GLY A 817 41.25 -1.79 13.77
C GLY A 817 41.55 -3.29 13.63
N GLU A 818 41.49 -3.99 14.76
CA GLU A 818 41.76 -5.42 14.86
C GLU A 818 40.57 -6.27 14.36
N THR A 819 40.89 -7.46 13.86
CA THR A 819 39.94 -8.41 13.25
C THR A 819 39.74 -9.69 14.09
N SER A 820 40.14 -9.67 15.37
CA SER A 820 40.14 -10.86 16.21
C SER A 820 38.73 -11.25 16.67
N LYS A 821 38.49 -12.54 16.90
CA LYS A 821 37.15 -13.04 17.28
C LYS A 821 36.67 -12.48 18.62
N GLU A 822 37.56 -12.17 19.56
CA GLU A 822 37.25 -11.71 20.92
C GLU A 822 36.57 -10.33 20.93
N LEU A 823 36.70 -9.59 19.84
CA LEU A 823 36.06 -8.30 19.66
C LEU A 823 34.59 -8.42 19.22
N SER A 824 34.11 -9.62 18.91
CA SER A 824 32.71 -9.86 18.56
C SER A 824 32.15 -11.14 19.17
N GLY A 825 31.10 -11.01 19.99
CA GLY A 825 30.44 -12.19 20.55
C GLY A 825 29.82 -13.12 19.51
N LYS A 826 29.38 -12.58 18.37
CA LYS A 826 28.93 -13.41 17.23
C LYS A 826 30.08 -14.14 16.56
N ALA A 827 31.23 -13.50 16.41
CA ALA A 827 32.41 -14.14 15.82
C ALA A 827 32.92 -15.26 16.73
N GLU A 828 33.02 -15.01 18.04
CA GLU A 828 33.40 -16.00 19.04
C GLU A 828 32.45 -17.22 19.04
N LYS A 829 31.14 -16.98 19.05
CA LYS A 829 30.13 -18.04 18.98
C LYS A 829 30.19 -18.80 17.65
N CYS A 830 30.37 -18.10 16.53
CA CYS A 830 30.51 -18.70 15.21
C CYS A 830 31.75 -19.61 15.14
N VAL A 831 32.90 -19.15 15.61
CA VAL A 831 34.14 -19.95 15.69
C VAL A 831 33.90 -21.20 16.55
N SER A 832 33.26 -21.06 17.71
CA SER A 832 32.93 -22.20 18.58
C SER A 832 32.02 -23.23 17.90
N LEU A 833 30.98 -22.77 17.19
CA LEU A 833 30.07 -23.64 16.44
C LEU A 833 30.80 -24.34 15.29
N VAL A 834 31.57 -23.58 14.49
CA VAL A 834 32.32 -24.13 13.35
C VAL A 834 33.35 -25.14 13.84
N GLN A 835 34.08 -24.88 14.93
CA GLN A 835 35.04 -25.82 15.49
C GLN A 835 34.34 -27.13 15.90
N SER A 836 33.22 -27.06 16.62
CA SER A 836 32.42 -28.23 16.99
C SER A 836 31.95 -29.03 15.77
N ILE A 837 31.52 -28.34 14.71
CA ILE A 837 31.08 -28.97 13.46
C ILE A 837 32.25 -29.67 12.75
N LEU A 838 33.42 -29.03 12.71
CA LEU A 838 34.64 -29.60 12.12
C LEU A 838 35.13 -30.81 12.91
N ASP A 839 35.09 -30.76 14.25
CA ASP A 839 35.45 -31.86 15.15
C ASP A 839 34.52 -33.08 14.93
N ASN A 840 33.25 -32.83 14.63
CA ASN A 840 32.27 -33.87 14.25
C ASN A 840 32.40 -34.31 12.78
N ASN A 841 33.40 -33.82 12.06
CA ASN A 841 33.67 -34.15 10.66
C ASN A 841 32.52 -33.76 9.71
N GLU A 842 31.71 -32.76 10.05
CA GLU A 842 30.53 -32.32 9.31
C GLU A 842 30.79 -31.06 8.45
N LYS A 843 29.88 -30.76 7.51
CA LYS A 843 29.98 -29.58 6.63
C LYS A 843 28.96 -28.51 7.04
N THR A 844 29.37 -27.24 6.94
CA THR A 844 28.54 -26.09 7.34
C THR A 844 28.47 -25.01 6.27
N LEU A 845 27.28 -24.41 6.16
CA LEU A 845 27.05 -23.17 5.41
C LEU A 845 26.88 -22.00 6.36
N ILE A 846 27.56 -20.89 6.09
CA ILE A 846 27.46 -19.67 6.87
C ILE A 846 26.87 -18.57 5.98
N PHE A 847 25.69 -18.09 6.32
CA PHE A 847 25.03 -17.01 5.60
C PHE A 847 25.27 -15.66 6.27
N THR A 848 25.66 -14.67 5.47
CA THR A 848 25.75 -13.27 5.88
C THR A 848 25.18 -12.33 4.80
N GLN A 849 24.63 -11.21 5.22
CA GLN A 849 24.06 -10.17 4.38
C GLN A 849 25.13 -9.34 3.67
N TYR A 850 26.31 -9.25 4.29
CA TYR A 850 27.35 -8.30 3.92
C TYR A 850 28.56 -9.04 3.36
N LYS A 851 29.01 -8.63 2.17
CA LYS A 851 30.19 -9.23 1.56
C LYS A 851 31.42 -9.03 2.45
N GLU A 852 31.57 -7.83 3.01
CA GLU A 852 32.71 -7.48 3.86
C GLU A 852 32.79 -8.34 5.13
N MET A 853 31.64 -8.77 5.67
CA MET A 853 31.62 -9.69 6.80
C MET A 853 32.04 -11.10 6.37
N GLY A 854 31.63 -11.55 5.17
CA GLY A 854 32.09 -12.82 4.63
C GLY A 854 33.60 -12.86 4.38
N ASP A 855 34.18 -11.77 3.87
CA ASP A 855 35.63 -11.62 3.73
C ASP A 855 36.33 -11.71 5.11
N LEU A 856 35.76 -11.04 6.13
CA LEU A 856 36.28 -11.07 7.50
C LEU A 856 36.17 -12.46 8.15
N LEU A 857 35.03 -13.14 8.02
CA LEU A 857 34.82 -14.50 8.53
C LEU A 857 35.77 -15.50 7.88
N THR A 858 36.06 -15.34 6.58
CA THR A 858 37.04 -16.17 5.88
C THR A 858 38.40 -16.10 6.57
N LYS A 859 38.85 -14.89 6.92
CA LYS A 859 40.11 -14.66 7.63
C LYS A 859 40.07 -15.27 9.04
N ILE A 860 39.04 -14.95 9.82
CA ILE A 860 38.91 -15.41 11.22
C ILE A 860 38.88 -16.94 11.28
N LEU A 861 38.07 -17.60 10.47
CA LEU A 861 37.93 -19.06 10.51
C LEU A 861 39.19 -19.78 9.99
N CYS A 862 39.93 -19.17 9.07
CA CYS A 862 41.23 -19.69 8.63
C CYS A 862 42.27 -19.64 9.76
N GLU A 863 42.34 -18.51 10.48
CA GLU A 863 43.27 -18.32 11.60
C GLU A 863 42.93 -19.18 12.82
N GLU A 864 41.64 -19.30 13.15
CA GLU A 864 41.18 -19.93 14.39
C GLU A 864 40.89 -21.43 14.27
N CYS A 865 40.31 -21.86 13.14
CA CYS A 865 39.87 -23.24 12.94
C CYS A 865 40.79 -24.03 12.00
N GLY A 866 41.81 -23.39 11.41
CA GLY A 866 42.73 -24.02 10.46
C GLY A 866 42.04 -24.53 9.17
N SER A 867 40.82 -24.08 8.89
CA SER A 867 40.03 -24.47 7.72
C SER A 867 39.92 -23.28 6.78
N GLU A 868 40.25 -23.45 5.51
CA GLU A 868 40.05 -22.42 4.48
C GLU A 868 38.61 -22.42 3.96
N PRO A 869 37.76 -21.46 4.34
CA PRO A 869 36.37 -21.43 3.91
C PRO A 869 36.26 -21.00 2.44
N SER A 870 35.37 -21.65 1.69
CA SER A 870 34.98 -21.16 0.36
C SER A 870 34.01 -19.99 0.51
N PHE A 871 34.20 -18.89 -0.24
CA PHE A 871 33.28 -17.74 -0.17
C PHE A 871 32.51 -17.50 -1.48
N PHE A 872 31.20 -17.71 -1.43
CA PHE A 872 30.27 -17.53 -2.55
C PHE A 872 29.60 -16.16 -2.49
N HIS A 873 29.91 -15.28 -3.46
CA HIS A 873 29.36 -13.92 -3.51
C HIS A 873 29.07 -13.39 -4.93
N GLY A 874 28.34 -12.27 -5.01
CA GLY A 874 27.80 -11.73 -6.27
C GLY A 874 28.84 -11.33 -7.33
N SER A 875 30.08 -10.98 -6.97
CA SER A 875 31.12 -10.62 -7.95
C SER A 875 31.81 -11.81 -8.64
N LEU A 876 31.43 -13.05 -8.32
CA LEU A 876 31.95 -14.24 -9.00
C LEU A 876 31.29 -14.43 -10.38
N THR A 877 32.07 -14.86 -11.36
CA THR A 877 31.58 -15.28 -12.68
C THR A 877 30.83 -16.61 -12.60
N VAL A 878 30.02 -16.94 -13.61
CA VAL A 878 29.25 -18.21 -13.64
C VAL A 878 30.15 -19.45 -13.49
N PRO A 879 31.28 -19.58 -14.23
CA PRO A 879 32.16 -20.75 -14.06
C PRO A 879 32.79 -20.85 -12.67
N GLN A 880 33.17 -19.72 -12.07
CA GLN A 880 33.73 -19.70 -10.71
C GLN A 880 32.70 -20.15 -9.67
N ARG A 881 31.43 -19.75 -9.82
CA ARG A 881 30.34 -20.17 -8.94
C ARG A 881 30.10 -21.67 -9.01
N GLU A 882 30.07 -22.23 -10.22
CA GLU A 882 29.88 -23.67 -10.42
C GLU A 882 31.03 -24.47 -9.80
N HIS A 883 32.27 -24.03 -10.00
CA HIS A 883 33.44 -24.67 -9.42
C HIS A 883 33.39 -24.69 -7.88
N LEU A 884 33.04 -23.58 -7.22
CA LEU A 884 32.93 -23.54 -5.76
C LEU A 884 31.84 -24.48 -5.22
N ILE A 885 30.70 -24.58 -5.90
CA ILE A 885 29.61 -25.48 -5.50
C ILE A 885 30.05 -26.94 -5.64
N GLU A 886 30.71 -27.28 -6.74
CA GLU A 886 31.21 -28.63 -7.00
C GLU A 886 32.34 -29.02 -6.03
N ASP A 887 33.28 -28.11 -5.76
CA ASP A 887 34.35 -28.31 -4.78
C ASP A 887 33.76 -28.56 -3.39
N PHE A 888 32.85 -27.73 -2.90
CA PHE A 888 32.25 -27.93 -1.58
C PHE A 888 31.41 -29.21 -1.47
N GLN A 889 30.70 -29.61 -2.53
CA GLN A 889 29.88 -30.82 -2.47
C GLN A 889 30.73 -32.09 -2.49
N ASN A 890 31.78 -32.13 -3.33
CA ASN A 890 32.53 -33.36 -3.63
C ASN A 890 33.87 -33.49 -2.90
N ASN A 891 34.44 -32.38 -2.41
CA ASN A 891 35.72 -32.37 -1.71
C ASN A 891 35.50 -32.47 -0.19
N ASP A 892 36.03 -33.51 0.44
CA ASP A 892 35.86 -33.72 1.89
C ASP A 892 36.69 -32.75 2.74
N ASP A 893 37.75 -32.17 2.18
CA ASP A 893 38.58 -31.16 2.87
C ASP A 893 37.90 -29.78 2.89
N ARG A 894 36.90 -29.56 2.03
CA ARG A 894 36.14 -28.30 1.96
C ARG A 894 34.88 -28.38 2.82
N LYS A 895 35.02 -28.03 4.10
CA LYS A 895 33.95 -28.19 5.11
C LYS A 895 33.16 -26.95 5.44
N VAL A 896 33.71 -25.77 5.17
CA VAL A 896 33.08 -24.50 5.50
C VAL A 896 32.85 -23.71 4.21
N MET A 897 31.62 -23.31 3.95
CA MET A 897 31.29 -22.38 2.88
C MET A 897 30.50 -21.19 3.41
N ILE A 898 30.95 -19.99 3.07
CA ILE A 898 30.28 -18.73 3.38
C ILE A 898 29.49 -18.28 2.15
N LEU A 899 28.27 -17.81 2.33
CA LEU A 899 27.40 -17.32 1.26
C LEU A 899 26.86 -15.93 1.59
N SER A 900 26.92 -15.01 0.62
CA SER A 900 26.18 -13.75 0.74
C SER A 900 24.71 -13.94 0.35
N LEU A 901 23.77 -13.58 1.23
CA LEU A 901 22.33 -13.86 1.10
C LEU A 901 21.73 -13.40 -0.26
N LYS A 902 22.15 -12.24 -0.78
CA LYS A 902 21.68 -11.74 -2.09
C LYS A 902 22.21 -12.52 -3.29
N ALA A 903 23.36 -13.19 -3.17
CA ALA A 903 23.96 -13.99 -4.24
C ALA A 903 23.59 -15.48 -4.14
N GLY A 904 23.40 -15.98 -2.91
CA GLY A 904 22.99 -17.36 -2.61
C GLY A 904 21.48 -17.58 -2.54
N GLY A 905 20.67 -16.52 -2.56
CA GLY A 905 19.21 -16.60 -2.40
C GLY A 905 18.45 -17.30 -3.53
N THR A 906 19.08 -17.59 -4.67
CA THR A 906 18.43 -18.20 -5.85
C THR A 906 19.04 -19.56 -6.20
N GLY A 907 18.21 -20.61 -6.23
CA GLY A 907 18.44 -21.86 -7.00
C GLY A 907 19.39 -22.94 -6.49
N LEU A 908 20.36 -22.62 -5.62
CA LEU A 908 21.48 -23.52 -5.35
C LEU A 908 21.05 -24.85 -4.69
N ASN A 909 21.77 -25.94 -5.01
CA ASN A 909 21.63 -27.24 -4.37
C ASN A 909 22.92 -27.56 -3.59
N LEU A 910 22.85 -27.56 -2.25
CA LEU A 910 24.01 -27.70 -1.36
C LEU A 910 23.71 -28.76 -0.28
N THR A 911 23.30 -29.95 -0.72
CA THR A 911 22.83 -31.03 0.16
C THR A 911 23.92 -31.63 1.05
N SER A 912 25.20 -31.45 0.71
CA SER A 912 26.30 -31.99 1.52
C SER A 912 26.48 -31.33 2.90
N ALA A 913 25.84 -30.18 3.15
CA ALA A 913 25.92 -29.50 4.44
C ALA A 913 24.82 -29.95 5.40
N THR A 914 25.22 -30.35 6.61
CA THR A 914 24.31 -30.74 7.71
C THR A 914 24.05 -29.59 8.68
N ASN A 915 24.86 -28.54 8.62
CA ASN A 915 24.73 -27.36 9.48
C ASN A 915 24.56 -26.09 8.65
N VAL A 916 23.69 -25.20 9.12
CA VAL A 916 23.48 -23.86 8.56
C VAL A 916 23.60 -22.85 9.68
N ILE A 917 24.45 -21.86 9.52
CA ILE A 917 24.62 -20.75 10.45
C ILE A 917 24.14 -19.46 9.77
N HIS A 918 23.06 -18.87 10.27
CA HIS A 918 22.67 -17.49 9.93
C HIS A 918 23.41 -16.55 10.86
N TYR A 919 24.46 -15.91 10.34
CA TYR A 919 25.35 -15.06 11.13
C TYR A 919 24.66 -13.75 11.53
N ASP A 920 23.85 -13.18 10.65
CA ASP A 920 23.10 -11.94 10.89
C ASP A 920 21.60 -12.12 10.65
N LEU A 921 20.78 -11.61 11.57
CA LEU A 921 19.34 -11.80 11.57
C LEU A 921 18.69 -11.09 10.38
N TRP A 922 17.92 -11.82 9.58
CA TRP A 922 17.11 -11.28 8.51
C TRP A 922 15.65 -11.19 8.95
N TRP A 923 15.09 -9.99 8.85
CA TRP A 923 13.78 -9.71 9.44
C TRP A 923 12.59 -10.27 8.67
N ASN A 924 12.84 -10.79 7.47
CA ASN A 924 11.86 -11.55 6.70
C ASN A 924 12.13 -13.06 6.84
N PRO A 925 11.31 -13.80 7.62
CA PRO A 925 11.48 -15.24 7.80
C PRO A 925 11.54 -16.02 6.49
N ALA A 926 10.83 -15.58 5.44
CA ALA A 926 10.81 -16.27 4.16
C ALA A 926 12.16 -16.27 3.44
N VAL A 927 13.00 -15.24 3.67
CA VAL A 927 14.35 -15.16 3.07
C VAL A 927 15.33 -16.05 3.85
N GLU A 928 15.24 -16.08 5.19
CA GLU A 928 16.02 -17.04 6.01
C GLU A 928 15.64 -18.47 5.65
N GLU A 929 14.35 -18.75 5.50
CA GLU A 929 13.83 -20.06 5.14
C GLU A 929 14.27 -20.46 3.73
N GLN A 930 14.20 -19.54 2.75
CA GLN A 930 14.72 -19.75 1.39
C GLN A 930 16.22 -20.04 1.36
N ALA A 931 17.01 -19.42 2.24
CA ALA A 931 18.44 -19.67 2.36
C ALA A 931 18.74 -21.01 3.05
N THR A 932 17.98 -21.35 4.08
CA THR A 932 18.06 -22.63 4.81
C THR A 932 17.62 -23.80 3.91
N ASP A 933 16.62 -23.59 3.07
CA ASP A 933 16.07 -24.57 2.14
C ASP A 933 17.05 -25.00 1.02
N ARG A 934 18.25 -24.41 0.98
CA ARG A 934 19.34 -24.82 0.09
C ARG A 934 20.06 -26.08 0.54
N THR A 935 20.13 -26.30 1.86
CA THR A 935 20.66 -27.53 2.48
C THR A 935 19.54 -28.49 2.83
N TYR A 936 18.40 -27.96 3.30
CA TYR A 936 17.19 -28.72 3.59
C TYR A 936 16.38 -28.99 2.32
N ARG A 937 16.97 -29.77 1.41
CA ARG A 937 16.43 -30.10 0.10
C ARG A 937 16.50 -31.60 -0.12
N ILE A 938 15.65 -32.08 -1.03
CA ILE A 938 15.67 -33.42 -1.59
C ILE A 938 17.10 -33.84 -1.95
N GLY A 939 17.57 -34.96 -1.39
CA GLY A 939 18.96 -35.43 -1.51
C GLY A 939 19.77 -35.28 -0.22
N GLN A 940 19.23 -34.58 0.77
CA GLN A 940 19.73 -34.59 2.15
C GLN A 940 19.28 -35.89 2.86
N ASP A 941 20.24 -36.65 3.37
CA ASP A 941 20.03 -37.91 4.12
C ASP A 941 20.28 -37.75 5.64
N LYS A 942 20.75 -36.58 6.08
CA LYS A 942 21.07 -36.28 7.48
C LYS A 942 20.26 -35.11 8.04
N ASN A 943 19.97 -35.15 9.34
CA ASN A 943 19.31 -34.05 10.06
C ASN A 943 20.06 -32.74 9.81
N VAL A 944 19.29 -31.67 9.56
CA VAL A 944 19.86 -30.34 9.29
C VAL A 944 19.68 -29.47 10.53
N MET A 945 20.80 -29.04 11.09
CA MET A 945 20.86 -28.10 12.21
C MET A 945 20.94 -26.68 11.67
N VAL A 946 20.04 -25.81 12.11
CA VAL A 946 19.97 -24.41 11.69
C VAL A 946 20.20 -23.52 12.91
N HIS A 947 21.34 -22.86 12.95
CA HIS A 947 21.79 -21.96 13.99
C HIS A 947 21.49 -20.52 13.61
N ARG A 948 20.66 -19.82 14.38
CA ARG A 948 20.38 -18.39 14.21
C ARG A 948 21.13 -17.62 15.28
N LEU A 949 22.16 -16.87 14.90
CA LEU A 949 22.93 -16.07 15.86
C LEU A 949 22.16 -14.79 16.20
N ILE A 950 21.81 -14.62 17.48
CA ILE A 950 21.05 -13.46 17.97
C ILE A 950 21.83 -12.78 19.10
N THR A 951 22.12 -11.50 18.96
CA THR A 951 22.78 -10.76 20.03
C THR A 951 21.81 -10.29 21.11
N LEU A 952 22.00 -10.78 22.33
CA LEU A 952 21.21 -10.43 23.53
C LEU A 952 21.36 -8.98 23.94
N GLY A 953 20.28 -8.43 24.50
CA GLY A 953 20.23 -7.07 24.99
C GLY A 953 20.28 -6.03 23.86
N THR A 954 20.16 -6.43 22.59
CA THR A 954 20.19 -5.52 21.43
C THR A 954 18.85 -5.48 20.72
N PHE A 955 18.75 -4.63 19.70
CA PHE A 955 17.59 -4.59 18.81
C PHE A 955 17.31 -5.93 18.10
N GLU A 956 18.31 -6.81 17.91
CA GLU A 956 18.09 -8.11 17.25
C GLU A 956 17.16 -9.02 18.07
N GLU A 957 17.33 -9.07 19.40
CA GLU A 957 16.48 -9.83 20.31
C GLU A 957 15.06 -9.28 20.35
N LYS A 958 14.92 -7.97 20.56
CA LYS A 958 13.62 -7.29 20.63
C LYS A 958 12.80 -7.46 19.34
N ILE A 959 13.46 -7.47 18.18
CA ILE A 959 12.78 -7.75 16.90
C ILE A 959 12.37 -9.22 16.79
N ASP A 960 13.21 -10.18 17.17
CA ASP A 960 12.84 -11.62 17.16
C ASP A 960 11.63 -11.88 18.07
N GLU A 961 11.56 -11.24 19.25
CA GLU A 961 10.40 -11.30 20.15
C GLU A 961 9.14 -10.67 19.56
N MET A 962 9.26 -9.51 18.91
CA MET A 962 8.15 -8.84 18.22
C MET A 962 7.59 -9.70 17.08
N LEU A 963 8.46 -10.36 16.31
CA LEU A 963 8.07 -11.27 15.23
C LEU A 963 7.38 -12.54 15.77
N LYS A 964 7.83 -13.06 16.91
CA LYS A 964 7.20 -14.21 17.59
C LYS A 964 5.82 -13.90 18.15
N SER A 965 5.62 -12.73 18.76
CA SER A 965 4.33 -12.33 19.35
C SER A 965 3.23 -12.05 18.32
N LYS A 966 3.59 -11.73 17.07
CA LYS A 966 2.63 -11.49 15.96
C LYS A 966 2.28 -12.73 15.14
N LYS A 967 2.74 -13.94 15.50
CA LYS A 967 2.61 -15.16 14.67
C LYS A 967 1.18 -15.55 14.28
N GLU A 968 0.15 -15.21 15.07
CA GLU A 968 -1.25 -15.50 14.70
C GLU A 968 -1.83 -14.56 13.61
N LEU A 969 -1.23 -13.38 13.42
CA LEU A 969 -1.57 -12.43 12.34
C LEU A 969 -0.50 -12.40 11.24
N ALA A 970 0.64 -13.07 11.43
CA ALA A 970 1.79 -13.04 10.55
C ALA A 970 1.49 -13.63 9.15
N ASP A 971 0.57 -14.58 9.02
CA ASP A 971 0.15 -15.12 7.70
C ASP A 971 -0.55 -14.07 6.82
N LEU A 972 -0.95 -12.92 7.39
CA LEU A 972 -1.50 -11.76 6.68
C LEU A 972 -0.57 -10.53 6.71
N ALA A 973 0.56 -10.58 7.42
CA ALA A 973 1.40 -9.42 7.75
C ALA A 973 2.90 -9.64 7.51
N VAL A 974 3.27 -10.56 6.61
CA VAL A 974 4.66 -10.70 6.15
C VAL A 974 4.99 -9.51 5.24
N TYR A 975 6.10 -8.80 5.51
CA TYR A 975 6.70 -7.67 4.78
C TYR A 975 6.55 -6.26 5.33
N GLU A 976 5.83 -6.02 6.41
CA GLU A 976 5.80 -4.68 7.01
C GLU A 976 6.91 -4.43 8.05
N GLY A 977 7.79 -5.38 8.38
CA GLY A 977 8.79 -5.22 9.46
C GLY A 977 9.64 -3.94 9.39
N GLU A 978 10.34 -3.70 8.27
CA GLU A 978 11.19 -2.49 8.11
C GLU A 978 10.39 -1.21 8.02
N LYS A 979 9.26 -1.25 7.29
CA LYS A 979 8.40 -0.09 7.11
C LYS A 979 7.73 0.30 8.43
N ILE A 980 7.18 -0.66 9.17
CA ILE A 980 6.62 -0.46 10.51
C ILE A 980 7.67 0.18 11.40
N ILE A 981 8.89 -0.37 11.47
CA ILE A 981 9.96 0.19 12.32
C ILE A 981 10.28 1.64 11.91
N THR A 982 10.27 1.96 10.61
CA THR A 982 10.49 3.35 10.16
C THR A 982 9.31 4.30 10.41
N GLU A 983 8.11 3.77 10.66
CA GLU A 983 6.92 4.55 11.03
C GLU A 983 6.74 4.69 12.55
N LEU A 984 7.50 3.95 13.38
CA LEU A 984 7.51 4.10 14.84
C LEU A 984 8.03 5.48 15.24
N SER A 985 7.57 6.00 16.39
CA SER A 985 8.05 7.25 16.98
C SER A 985 9.51 7.15 17.43
N ASP A 986 10.19 8.29 17.59
CA ASP A 986 11.59 8.31 18.02
C ASP A 986 11.79 7.63 19.39
N GLN A 987 10.81 7.75 20.30
CA GLN A 987 10.84 7.07 21.58
C GLN A 987 10.71 5.56 21.43
N GLU A 988 9.75 5.08 20.62
CA GLU A 988 9.60 3.64 20.36
C GLU A 988 10.83 3.05 19.66
N ILE A 989 11.45 3.81 18.75
CA ILE A 989 12.73 3.43 18.14
C ILE A 989 13.82 3.39 19.22
N TYR A 990 13.97 4.44 20.03
CA TYR A 990 14.97 4.44 21.08
C TYR A 990 14.80 3.25 22.05
N ASP A 991 13.57 2.94 22.43
CA ASP A 991 13.24 1.82 23.31
C ASP A 991 13.54 0.47 22.66
N ILE A 992 13.28 0.30 21.35
CA ILE A 992 13.62 -0.92 20.62
C ILE A 992 15.13 -1.06 20.41
N PHE A 993 15.83 0.04 20.13
CA PHE A 993 17.24 -0.01 19.76
C PHE A 993 18.20 0.15 20.94
N SER A 994 17.74 0.64 22.08
CA SER A 994 18.53 0.74 23.32
C SER A 994 18.96 -0.63 23.84
N LEU A 995 20.10 -0.65 24.53
CA LEU A 995 20.58 -1.85 25.19
C LEU A 995 19.69 -2.15 26.40
N SER A 996 19.19 -3.38 26.51
CA SER A 996 18.50 -3.81 27.73
C SER A 996 19.53 -4.06 28.83
N ALA A 997 19.24 -3.61 30.05
CA ALA A 997 20.07 -3.94 31.20
C ALA A 997 20.03 -5.46 31.43
N GLY A 998 21.18 -6.11 31.20
CA GLY A 998 21.45 -7.49 31.62
C GLY A 998 22.05 -7.50 33.01
#